data_AF-A0A8S1L4P7-F1
#
_entry.id   AF-A0A8S1L4P7-F1
#
_cell.length_a   1.000
_cell.length_b   1.000
_cell.length_c   1.000
_cell.angle_alpha   90.00
_cell.angle_beta   90.00
_cell.angle_gamma   90.00
#
_symmetry.space_group_name_H-M   'P 1'
#
loop_
_entity.id
_entity.type
_entity.pdbx_description
1 polymer ?
#
loop_
_entity_poly.entity_id
_entity_poly.type
_entity_poly.pdbx_seq_one_letter_code
_entity_poly.pdbx_strand_id
1 'polypeptide(L)'
;MSRKSTQILIKSVILNEARGKFKKCQICQKEFGLFHKEHQCKRCRRAVCQNCANHHGPVLTEQGFSKQTHRICNTCKDESESIKKFIEQCKIGLGRDSLSIEWLKQSGLTVDLAKKEYELAQKENDRAKDKTEFLKMKQELQMVMIDFWINLTYSFREFLFYLTKDIESDLLQQQICRVLGAILLQYPEIGYSSDQVLITTFLLCYCSEASAYAILTILYSEIIPSYLYPLNIRKSPYDYQNEIDQVLQVLEQGFKIKKQDLQIIKPFVQTRIPRYILSLGINLFQFQTSFYLMNQMLVGPKTGYDNFIKCLSVSFYQQLEDIKYFINAYEDAEAQILRNVKSTQCEKDFLQTKMITFIPHKRVTQSVVIQRSNEKKPSNQIQPEHNRDPKVEISIKTDQSMAEYATTQDKSFQELRRKSVEVKPTPEVDEEKTNLKQYIEKIEETLMLKHKLVTELQNRIKELQNQPPQINNNQNVDKQLIDVNEQQRKRIQEQDTQISQLEEQIKYSNKLQEDAQEMVSTIQKSNKELEQQLETSLRTNKDLYIQIKDLKNQSSQIQPPSPMTPQREKNYQINIALIQKKNEEQLQSKLDQEQQKIVLLEQQINQMNKELLGLQQLNQDKLKIIGNLEVRLIELDSTKRENEKLTLEIAALLKKIEHHELVIIQQQEDLEDLKAKYDQLSKQHEIQGEELDQIRIEKRQNLEEYNRKENELLLIIEDLKNRLLEMTKLYQTASDQLNQSLDTNNQLQNLVQEKDENIKILEAGIAKGIKKIAEIEANHHKQKEDDRKTIEELRQIIDQNNQKINELEKDIAEKDNKLEEHRKEFKTLKVIFVNLEEKWTKLDNDHKDLNKRHEKLIAECDEWKKRFNQLDGEHKDLQEKHRLIIIEYEKVKENTNEKMNELKSQNEDLLRKLKALEDKHQLLQNQHQAVLDRLEKETQNHIKKVGELDLIIIGLEKKAHEYKTLSENQKLEIDNLKALIKELEGKMAQAEKDQQHRHQQLIIQITAHLEKVAKLENRNSKLELDVVDMEKRIQELILYNQDYKNEIIKQDEKITILIKEAQTKESEIMKLIEVIEKQKLELVEYNKIIIILKQENEKQKLDLIDYEKIIRELRQKIQELELIIVEKEKKIVEQEKSIKKLQTLLVQFKTLSEEMAQIN
;
A
#
# COMPACT_ATOMS: atom_id res chain seq x y z
N MET A 1 44.20 18.39 -3.96
CA MET A 1 43.78 17.16 -3.25
C MET A 1 42.82 16.38 -4.15
N SER A 2 43.28 15.27 -4.72
CA SER A 2 42.43 14.35 -5.51
C SER A 2 41.33 13.80 -4.60
N ARG A 3 40.06 14.11 -4.87
CA ARG A 3 38.93 13.46 -4.20
C ARG A 3 39.00 11.99 -4.58
N LYS A 4 39.54 11.15 -3.68
CA LYS A 4 39.42 9.69 -3.80
C LYS A 4 37.92 9.40 -4.01
N SER A 5 37.58 8.89 -5.18
CA SER A 5 36.23 8.47 -5.54
C SER A 5 35.70 7.57 -4.41
N THR A 6 34.76 8.08 -3.62
CA THR A 6 34.07 7.29 -2.59
C THR A 6 33.45 6.09 -3.28
N GLN A 7 33.83 4.89 -2.86
CA GLN A 7 33.33 3.65 -3.43
C GLN A 7 31.82 3.57 -3.22
N ILE A 8 31.04 3.52 -4.31
CA ILE A 8 29.58 3.31 -4.26
C ILE A 8 29.34 1.87 -3.75
N LEU A 9 28.60 1.74 -2.66
CA LEU A 9 28.35 0.48 -1.95
C LEU A 9 27.04 -0.17 -2.39
N ILE A 10 26.03 0.63 -2.76
CA ILE A 10 24.74 0.20 -3.30
C ILE A 10 24.70 0.60 -4.78
N LYS A 11 24.74 -0.39 -5.66
CA LYS A 11 24.78 -0.14 -7.11
C LYS A 11 23.40 0.34 -7.60
N SER A 12 23.32 1.53 -8.20
CA SER A 12 22.12 2.09 -8.85
C SER A 12 22.13 1.96 -10.38
N VAL A 13 20.97 1.82 -11.00
CA VAL A 13 20.88 1.85 -12.48
C VAL A 13 21.01 3.31 -12.90
N ILE A 14 22.07 3.63 -13.64
CA ILE A 14 22.35 5.00 -14.07
C ILE A 14 21.32 5.38 -15.14
N LEU A 15 20.56 6.45 -14.87
CA LEU A 15 19.58 6.98 -15.82
C LEU A 15 20.16 8.23 -16.47
N ASN A 16 20.51 8.13 -17.76
CA ASN A 16 20.99 9.26 -18.54
C ASN A 16 19.96 10.41 -18.56
N GLU A 17 20.35 11.61 -18.09
CA GLU A 17 19.48 12.78 -17.98
C GLU A 17 19.41 13.66 -19.24
N ALA A 18 20.10 13.29 -20.31
CA ALA A 18 20.32 14.17 -21.44
C ALA A 18 19.04 14.45 -22.25
N ARG A 19 18.52 15.68 -22.13
CA ARG A 19 17.46 16.23 -23.00
C ARG A 19 17.99 16.47 -24.41
N GLY A 20 17.12 16.32 -25.41
CA GLY A 20 17.41 16.66 -26.80
C GLY A 20 18.26 15.63 -27.55
N LYS A 21 18.64 14.53 -26.90
CA LYS A 21 19.43 13.45 -27.52
C LYS A 21 18.56 12.39 -28.19
N PHE A 22 17.31 12.24 -27.77
CA PHE A 22 16.42 11.20 -28.27
C PHE A 22 15.69 11.72 -29.51
N LYS A 23 15.63 10.88 -30.55
CA LYS A 23 14.88 11.21 -31.79
C LYS A 23 13.42 10.77 -31.71
N LYS A 24 13.06 9.90 -30.77
CA LYS A 24 11.74 9.27 -30.65
C LYS A 24 11.30 9.20 -29.20
N CYS A 25 9.99 9.29 -28.98
CA CYS A 25 9.39 9.03 -27.68
C CYS A 25 9.66 7.60 -27.24
N GLN A 26 10.23 7.41 -26.06
CA GLN A 26 10.58 6.09 -25.52
C GLN A 26 9.37 5.25 -25.07
N ILE A 27 8.14 5.74 -25.27
CA ILE A 27 6.90 5.01 -24.97
C ILE A 27 6.16 4.68 -26.27
N CYS A 28 5.73 5.68 -27.03
CA CYS A 28 4.96 5.46 -28.26
C CYS A 28 5.81 5.38 -29.54
N GLN A 29 7.13 5.52 -29.45
CA GLN A 29 8.09 5.50 -30.57
C GLN A 29 7.86 6.55 -31.67
N LYS A 30 6.93 7.50 -31.47
CA LYS A 30 6.74 8.63 -32.39
C LYS A 30 7.97 9.54 -32.38
N GLU A 31 8.39 9.99 -33.56
CA GLU A 31 9.54 10.86 -33.71
C GLU A 31 9.28 12.25 -33.12
N PHE A 32 10.29 12.82 -32.47
CA PHE A 32 10.23 14.18 -32.00
C PHE A 32 10.48 15.15 -33.15
N GLY A 33 9.76 16.27 -33.15
CA GLY A 33 9.86 17.30 -34.19
C GLY A 33 9.16 18.59 -33.74
N LEU A 34 8.92 19.51 -34.68
CA LEU A 34 8.29 20.81 -34.37
C LEU A 34 6.92 20.67 -33.69
N PHE A 35 6.10 19.71 -34.13
CA PHE A 35 4.77 19.43 -33.60
C PHE A 35 4.74 18.44 -32.44
N HIS A 36 5.82 17.65 -32.28
CA HIS A 36 5.94 16.63 -31.25
C HIS A 36 7.19 16.92 -30.43
N LYS A 37 7.08 17.88 -29.50
CA LYS A 37 8.21 18.28 -28.67
C LYS A 37 8.61 17.15 -27.71
N GLU A 38 9.92 17.03 -27.48
CA GLU A 38 10.47 16.17 -26.45
C GLU A 38 10.16 16.76 -25.06
N HIS A 39 9.56 15.96 -24.20
CA HIS A 39 9.46 16.22 -22.77
C HIS A 39 10.25 15.17 -22.00
N GLN A 40 10.61 15.47 -20.76
CA GLN A 40 11.30 14.54 -19.88
C GLN A 40 10.43 14.23 -18.67
N CYS A 41 10.16 12.94 -18.44
CA CYS A 41 9.51 12.49 -17.22
C CYS A 41 10.43 12.78 -16.03
N LYS A 42 9.98 13.55 -15.03
CA LYS A 42 10.82 13.88 -13.87
C LYS A 42 11.09 12.69 -12.94
N ARG A 43 10.24 11.66 -12.97
CA ARG A 43 10.40 10.42 -12.17
C ARG A 43 11.42 9.45 -12.79
N CYS A 44 11.17 8.91 -13.98
CA CYS A 44 12.05 7.91 -14.61
C CYS A 44 13.05 8.45 -15.65
N ARG A 45 13.04 9.77 -15.89
CA ARG A 45 13.91 10.48 -16.84
C ARG A 45 13.77 10.07 -18.31
N ARG A 46 12.73 9.32 -18.68
CA ARG A 46 12.41 9.02 -20.09
C ARG A 46 12.13 10.28 -20.90
N ALA A 47 12.58 10.29 -22.15
CA ALA A 47 12.14 11.21 -23.19
C ALA A 47 10.78 10.78 -23.74
N VAL A 48 9.78 11.63 -23.60
CA VAL A 48 8.36 11.32 -23.84
C VAL A 48 7.68 12.45 -24.60
N CYS A 49 6.70 12.13 -25.45
CA CYS A 49 5.86 13.15 -26.08
C CYS A 49 4.77 13.64 -25.12
N GLN A 50 4.09 14.73 -25.48
CA GLN A 50 3.05 15.33 -24.64
C GLN A 50 1.94 14.33 -24.26
N ASN A 51 1.51 13.48 -25.20
CA ASN A 51 0.44 12.50 -24.96
C ASN A 51 0.86 11.36 -24.03
N CYS A 52 2.14 10.99 -24.03
CA CYS A 52 2.68 9.95 -23.14
C CYS A 52 3.07 10.50 -21.76
N ALA A 53 2.90 11.81 -21.53
CA ALA A 53 3.18 12.48 -20.28
C ALA A 53 2.24 13.67 -20.08
N ASN A 54 0.94 13.41 -20.23
CA ASN A 54 -0.14 14.38 -20.03
C ASN A 54 -0.48 14.60 -18.54
N HIS A 55 0.22 13.92 -17.64
CA HIS A 55 -0.02 13.99 -16.20
C HIS A 55 1.09 14.76 -15.48
N HIS A 56 0.69 15.53 -14.47
CA HIS A 56 1.59 16.17 -13.51
C HIS A 56 1.29 15.58 -12.13
N GLY A 57 2.34 15.16 -11.41
CA GLY A 57 2.21 14.56 -10.09
C GLY A 57 3.42 14.90 -9.22
N PRO A 58 3.31 14.71 -7.89
CA PRO A 58 4.45 14.89 -7.01
C PRO A 58 5.55 13.89 -7.38
N VAL A 59 6.79 14.36 -7.41
CA VAL A 59 7.97 13.51 -7.64
C VAL A 59 8.83 13.57 -6.39
N LEU A 60 9.30 12.41 -5.96
CA LEU A 60 10.18 12.27 -4.82
C LEU A 60 11.60 12.74 -5.21
N THR A 61 12.07 13.81 -4.56
CA THR A 61 13.43 14.33 -4.68
C THR A 61 14.26 13.90 -3.45
N GLU A 62 15.52 14.30 -3.38
CA GLU A 62 16.38 14.08 -2.21
C GLU A 62 15.82 14.71 -0.92
N GLN A 63 14.95 15.71 -1.05
CA GLN A 63 14.33 16.45 0.05
C GLN A 63 12.91 15.95 0.40
N GLY A 64 12.49 14.81 -0.14
CA GLY A 64 11.13 14.30 -0.03
C GLY A 64 10.25 14.66 -1.24
N PHE A 65 8.93 14.57 -1.12
CA PHE A 65 8.04 14.92 -2.23
C PHE A 65 8.18 16.41 -2.56
N SER A 66 8.43 16.72 -3.83
CA SER A 66 8.41 18.10 -4.28
C SER A 66 7.04 18.72 -4.05
N LYS A 67 7.01 19.91 -3.45
CA LYS A 67 5.78 20.71 -3.28
C LYS A 67 5.14 21.05 -4.63
N GLN A 68 5.95 21.17 -5.68
CA GLN A 68 5.48 21.39 -7.04
C GLN A 68 5.19 20.06 -7.73
N THR A 69 4.08 20.00 -8.46
CA THR A 69 3.80 18.85 -9.33
C THR A 69 4.69 18.92 -10.57
N HIS A 70 5.23 17.79 -10.98
CA HIS A 70 6.12 17.68 -12.13
C HIS A 70 5.50 16.77 -13.18
N ARG A 71 5.85 17.02 -14.44
CA ARG A 71 5.42 16.15 -15.55
C ARG A 71 5.99 14.75 -15.36
N ILE A 72 5.10 13.76 -15.35
CA ILE A 72 5.44 12.34 -15.29
C ILE A 72 4.83 11.62 -16.49
N CYS A 73 5.50 10.56 -16.95
CA CYS A 73 4.96 9.74 -18.03
C CYS A 73 3.85 8.82 -17.53
N ASN A 74 2.99 8.36 -18.45
CA ASN A 74 1.82 7.55 -18.12
C ASN A 74 2.23 6.25 -17.39
N THR A 75 3.30 5.59 -17.86
CA THR A 75 3.85 4.42 -17.16
C THR A 75 4.25 4.71 -15.71
N CYS A 76 4.86 5.88 -15.47
CA CYS A 76 5.27 6.27 -14.12
C CYS A 76 4.09 6.62 -13.22
N LYS A 77 3.02 7.19 -13.78
CA LYS A 77 1.77 7.45 -13.07
C LYS A 77 1.11 6.13 -12.67
N ASP A 78 0.90 5.23 -13.63
CA ASP A 78 0.23 3.94 -13.40
C ASP A 78 0.97 3.12 -12.33
N GLU A 79 2.31 3.11 -12.38
CA GLU A 79 3.14 2.44 -11.39
C GLU A 79 3.05 3.09 -9.99
N SER A 80 3.06 4.42 -9.90
CA SER A 80 2.90 5.14 -8.62
C SER A 80 1.54 4.85 -7.97
N GLU A 81 0.47 4.87 -8.77
CA GLU A 81 -0.87 4.49 -8.32
C GLU A 81 -0.93 3.02 -7.89
N SER A 82 -0.27 2.14 -8.64
CA SER A 82 -0.23 0.72 -8.31
C SER A 82 0.57 0.43 -7.05
N ILE A 83 1.65 1.18 -6.77
CA ILE A 83 2.41 1.10 -5.52
C ILE A 83 1.51 1.46 -4.33
N LYS A 84 0.77 2.58 -4.43
CA LYS A 84 -0.16 3.01 -3.37
C LYS A 84 -1.24 1.96 -3.11
N LYS A 85 -1.90 1.49 -4.17
CA LYS A 85 -2.92 0.43 -4.08
C LYS A 85 -2.36 -0.84 -3.46
N PHE A 86 -1.15 -1.25 -3.84
CA PHE A 86 -0.51 -2.44 -3.30
C PHE A 86 -0.23 -2.32 -1.80
N ILE A 87 0.30 -1.17 -1.34
CA ILE A 87 0.53 -0.91 0.09
C ILE A 87 -0.78 -0.98 0.87
N GLU A 88 -1.84 -0.34 0.36
CA GLU A 88 -3.15 -0.29 1.02
C GLU A 88 -3.82 -1.67 1.07
N GLN A 89 -3.87 -2.38 -0.06
CA GLN A 89 -4.52 -3.69 -0.19
C GLN A 89 -3.84 -4.77 0.67
N CYS A 90 -2.51 -4.80 0.64
CA CYS A 90 -1.72 -5.80 1.39
C CYS A 90 -1.42 -5.37 2.83
N LYS A 91 -1.90 -4.18 3.27
CA LYS A 91 -1.66 -3.60 4.60
C LYS A 91 -0.17 -3.57 4.97
N ILE A 92 0.66 -3.19 4.01
CA ILE A 92 2.12 -3.22 4.14
C ILE A 92 2.56 -2.09 5.08
N GLY A 93 3.48 -2.41 5.99
CA GLY A 93 4.06 -1.44 6.92
C GLY A 93 5.44 -1.90 7.38
N LEU A 94 6.36 -0.95 7.57
CA LEU A 94 7.70 -1.26 8.04
C LEU A 94 7.65 -1.95 9.42
N GLY A 95 8.35 -3.08 9.55
CA GLY A 95 8.43 -3.84 10.79
C GLY A 95 7.14 -4.58 11.16
N ARG A 96 6.21 -4.77 10.21
CA ARG A 96 4.93 -5.47 10.43
C ARG A 96 4.80 -6.69 9.51
N ASP A 97 4.38 -7.80 10.09
CA ASP A 97 4.10 -9.01 9.33
C ASP A 97 2.86 -8.85 8.46
N SER A 98 3.06 -9.00 7.15
CA SER A 98 2.01 -8.96 6.13
C SER A 98 2.14 -10.19 5.23
N LEU A 99 2.84 -10.05 4.09
CA LEU A 99 3.11 -11.13 3.16
C LEU A 99 4.13 -12.14 3.69
N SER A 100 4.90 -11.75 4.72
CA SER A 100 5.85 -12.63 5.42
C SER A 100 5.20 -13.88 6.02
N ILE A 101 3.91 -13.79 6.38
CA ILE A 101 3.16 -14.90 6.97
C ILE A 101 3.09 -16.08 5.98
N GLU A 102 2.81 -15.79 4.71
CA GLU A 102 2.73 -16.82 3.68
C GLU A 102 4.13 -17.38 3.36
N TRP A 103 5.16 -16.53 3.28
CA TRP A 103 6.54 -16.97 3.03
C TRP A 103 7.06 -17.91 4.15
N LEU A 104 6.79 -17.57 5.41
CA LEU A 104 7.12 -18.43 6.55
C LEU A 104 6.35 -19.75 6.48
N LYS A 105 5.04 -19.70 6.18
CA LYS A 105 4.19 -20.89 6.06
C LYS A 105 4.69 -21.86 4.98
N GLN A 106 5.09 -21.35 3.81
CA GLN A 106 5.68 -22.15 2.73
C GLN A 106 7.00 -22.82 3.13
N SER A 107 7.69 -22.27 4.12
CA SER A 107 8.91 -22.82 4.71
C SER A 107 8.65 -23.69 5.96
N GLY A 108 7.38 -23.94 6.30
CA GLY A 108 6.98 -24.71 7.48
C GLY A 108 7.17 -23.98 8.81
N LEU A 109 7.27 -22.65 8.79
CA LEU A 109 7.42 -21.81 9.99
C LEU A 109 6.16 -20.97 10.25
N THR A 110 5.98 -20.58 11.50
CA THR A 110 4.98 -19.60 11.93
C THR A 110 5.65 -18.33 12.44
N VAL A 111 4.92 -17.22 12.48
CA VAL A 111 5.42 -15.95 13.05
C VAL A 111 5.86 -16.12 14.51
N ASP A 112 5.15 -16.92 15.30
CA ASP A 112 5.51 -17.14 16.71
C ASP A 112 6.78 -17.98 16.87
N LEU A 113 7.00 -18.95 15.98
CA LEU A 113 8.25 -19.69 15.96
C LEU A 113 9.41 -18.78 15.53
N ALA A 114 9.21 -17.94 14.51
CA ALA A 114 10.19 -16.94 14.09
C ALA A 114 10.55 -15.97 15.24
N LYS A 115 9.57 -15.52 16.04
CA LYS A 115 9.81 -14.71 17.25
C LYS A 115 10.67 -15.43 18.27
N LYS A 116 10.35 -16.70 18.58
CA LYS A 116 11.13 -17.51 19.52
C LYS A 116 12.57 -17.72 19.05
N GLU A 117 12.76 -18.05 17.77
CA GLU A 117 14.10 -18.22 17.18
C GLU A 117 14.88 -16.90 17.23
N TYR A 118 14.22 -15.77 16.91
CA TYR A 118 14.87 -14.46 16.95
C TYR A 118 15.25 -14.01 18.35
N GLU A 119 14.38 -14.20 19.35
CA GLU A 119 14.69 -13.91 20.76
C GLU A 119 15.84 -14.75 21.28
N LEU A 120 15.91 -16.03 20.88
CA LEU A 120 17.03 -16.91 21.23
C LEU A 120 18.33 -16.40 20.59
N ALA A 121 18.29 -16.05 19.30
CA ALA A 121 19.44 -15.49 18.59
C ALA A 121 19.94 -14.21 19.26
N GLN A 122 19.03 -13.30 19.64
CA GLN A 122 19.39 -12.08 20.36
C GLN A 122 20.06 -12.34 21.72
N LYS A 123 19.59 -13.33 22.49
CA LYS A 123 20.19 -13.71 23.79
C LYS A 123 21.59 -14.31 23.63
N GLU A 124 21.84 -14.99 22.50
CA GLU A 124 23.12 -15.63 22.22
C GLU A 124 24.15 -14.68 21.59
N ASN A 125 23.72 -13.57 20.98
CA ASN A 125 24.59 -12.57 20.36
C ASN A 125 25.73 -12.07 21.27
N ASP A 126 25.46 -11.91 22.58
CA ASP A 126 26.49 -11.49 23.53
C ASP A 126 27.58 -12.54 23.71
N ARG A 127 27.23 -13.83 23.54
CA ARG A 127 28.10 -15.00 23.69
C ARG A 127 28.82 -15.41 22.39
N ALA A 128 28.48 -14.79 21.26
CA ALA A 128 29.12 -15.09 19.98
C ALA A 128 30.64 -14.87 20.06
N LYS A 129 31.42 -15.91 19.71
CA LYS A 129 32.89 -15.87 19.76
C LYS A 129 33.48 -15.04 18.63
N ASP A 130 32.93 -15.16 17.43
CA ASP A 130 33.34 -14.38 16.27
C ASP A 130 32.33 -13.24 16.05
N LYS A 131 32.83 -12.00 16.20
CA LYS A 131 32.04 -10.77 15.98
C LYS A 131 32.58 -9.98 14.79
N THR A 132 33.50 -10.54 14.00
CA THR A 132 34.28 -9.80 13.00
C THR A 132 33.38 -9.18 11.92
N GLU A 133 32.50 -9.99 11.32
CA GLU A 133 31.60 -9.53 10.25
C GLU A 133 30.50 -8.59 10.77
N PHE A 134 29.99 -8.85 11.98
CA PHE A 134 29.05 -7.95 12.64
C PHE A 134 29.66 -6.57 12.92
N LEU A 135 30.89 -6.50 13.43
CA LEU A 135 31.57 -5.24 13.69
C LEU A 135 31.84 -4.48 12.40
N LYS A 136 32.22 -5.17 11.32
CA LYS A 136 32.37 -4.57 10.00
C LYS A 136 31.05 -3.99 9.49
N MET A 137 29.96 -4.75 9.58
CA MET A 137 28.62 -4.29 9.23
C MET A 137 28.26 -3.03 10.01
N LYS A 138 28.41 -3.05 11.34
CA LYS A 138 28.08 -1.92 12.21
C LYS A 138 28.87 -0.66 11.89
N GLN A 139 30.15 -0.80 11.55
CA GLN A 139 31.02 0.33 11.16
C GLN A 139 30.62 0.94 9.80
N GLU A 140 30.23 0.11 8.83
CA GLU A 140 29.88 0.56 7.49
C GLU A 140 28.41 1.00 7.36
N LEU A 141 27.52 0.52 8.24
CA LEU A 141 26.07 0.67 8.11
C LEU A 141 25.62 2.12 7.89
N GLN A 142 26.17 3.08 8.64
CA GLN A 142 25.78 4.50 8.47
C GLN A 142 26.11 5.02 7.06
N MET A 143 27.31 4.69 6.54
CA MET A 143 27.72 5.09 5.19
C MET A 143 26.89 4.37 4.12
N VAL A 144 26.61 3.07 4.32
CA VAL A 144 25.74 2.29 3.44
C VAL A 144 24.33 2.86 3.42
N MET A 145 23.77 3.31 4.56
CA MET A 145 22.44 3.93 4.61
C MET A 145 22.37 5.25 3.84
N ILE A 146 23.42 6.08 3.89
CA ILE A 146 23.51 7.30 3.09
C ILE A 146 23.52 6.95 1.59
N ASP A 147 24.39 6.02 1.20
CA ASP A 147 24.53 5.59 -0.19
C ASP A 147 23.26 4.89 -0.71
N PHE A 148 22.62 4.09 0.16
CA PHE A 148 21.36 3.40 -0.09
C PHE A 148 20.28 4.39 -0.55
N TRP A 149 20.01 5.46 0.21
CA TRP A 149 18.96 6.42 -0.14
C TRP A 149 19.25 7.13 -1.47
N ILE A 150 20.51 7.51 -1.73
CA ILE A 150 20.93 8.18 -2.97
C ILE A 150 20.84 7.25 -4.18
N ASN A 151 21.08 5.96 -4.01
CA ASN A 151 21.17 4.99 -5.09
C ASN A 151 19.91 4.14 -5.29
N LEU A 152 18.83 4.39 -4.55
CA LEU A 152 17.56 3.75 -4.85
C LEU A 152 17.00 4.20 -6.21
N THR A 153 16.50 3.25 -6.98
CA THR A 153 15.71 3.48 -8.19
C THR A 153 14.46 4.27 -7.84
N TYR A 154 13.97 5.06 -8.79
CA TYR A 154 12.79 5.90 -8.58
C TYR A 154 11.56 5.11 -8.08
N SER A 155 11.44 3.84 -8.48
CA SER A 155 10.33 2.96 -8.12
C SER A 155 10.44 2.47 -6.68
N PHE A 156 11.60 1.90 -6.32
CA PHE A 156 11.80 1.39 -4.97
C PHE A 156 11.92 2.51 -3.93
N ARG A 157 12.51 3.67 -4.31
CA ARG A 157 12.57 4.85 -3.45
C ARG A 157 11.18 5.36 -3.07
N GLU A 158 10.25 5.43 -4.04
CA GLU A 158 8.89 5.88 -3.78
C GLU A 158 8.11 4.89 -2.90
N PHE A 159 8.24 3.59 -3.17
CA PHE A 159 7.65 2.56 -2.32
C PHE A 159 8.15 2.69 -0.86
N LEU A 160 9.46 2.78 -0.67
CA LEU A 160 10.05 2.89 0.65
C LEU A 160 9.63 4.19 1.35
N PHE A 161 9.61 5.31 0.63
CA PHE A 161 9.14 6.59 1.18
C PHE A 161 7.71 6.50 1.72
N TYR A 162 6.79 5.82 1.02
CA TYR A 162 5.43 5.65 1.53
C TYR A 162 5.38 4.87 2.84
N LEU A 163 6.30 3.92 3.07
CA LEU A 163 6.38 3.13 4.29
C LEU A 163 7.13 3.84 5.42
N THR A 164 8.09 4.71 5.09
CA THR A 164 8.98 5.34 6.07
C THR A 164 8.69 6.82 6.32
N LYS A 165 7.70 7.43 5.68
CA LYS A 165 7.41 8.88 5.80
C LYS A 165 7.20 9.36 7.25
N ASP A 166 6.70 8.47 8.13
CA ASP A 166 6.41 8.75 9.54
C ASP A 166 7.43 8.08 10.49
N ILE A 167 8.54 7.56 9.94
CA ILE A 167 9.54 6.78 10.69
C ILE A 167 10.89 7.49 10.60
N GLU A 168 11.52 7.68 11.75
CA GLU A 168 12.88 8.22 11.82
C GLU A 168 13.88 7.26 11.15
N SER A 169 14.78 7.81 10.33
CA SER A 169 15.81 7.01 9.63
C SER A 169 16.66 6.17 10.60
N ASP A 170 16.87 6.67 11.82
CA ASP A 170 17.62 5.99 12.87
C ASP A 170 16.91 4.71 13.34
N LEU A 171 15.58 4.71 13.38
CA LEU A 171 14.82 3.51 13.75
C LEU A 171 15.04 2.42 12.72
N LEU A 172 14.89 2.72 11.42
CA LEU A 172 15.14 1.74 10.35
C LEU A 172 16.58 1.20 10.41
N GLN A 173 17.57 2.07 10.62
CA GLN A 173 18.96 1.66 10.77
C GLN A 173 19.17 0.72 11.97
N GLN A 174 18.52 0.99 13.10
CA GLN A 174 18.55 0.11 14.27
C GLN A 174 17.90 -1.24 13.98
N GLN A 175 16.76 -1.28 13.29
CA GLN A 175 16.09 -2.52 12.92
C GLN A 175 16.97 -3.39 12.01
N ILE A 176 17.59 -2.79 11.00
CA ILE A 176 18.56 -3.47 10.12
C ILE A 176 19.72 -4.02 10.95
N CYS A 177 20.31 -3.21 11.83
CA CYS A 177 21.42 -3.63 12.69
C CYS A 177 21.05 -4.81 13.59
N ARG A 178 19.84 -4.81 14.18
CA ARG A 178 19.35 -5.90 15.03
C ARG A 178 19.10 -7.18 14.23
N VAL A 179 18.46 -7.09 13.07
CA VAL A 179 18.12 -8.26 12.23
C VAL A 179 19.37 -8.85 11.57
N LEU A 180 20.09 -8.04 10.79
CA LEU A 180 21.28 -8.49 10.09
C LEU A 180 22.42 -8.82 11.06
N GLY A 181 22.51 -8.10 12.19
CA GLY A 181 23.48 -8.41 13.23
C GLY A 181 23.25 -9.76 13.87
N ALA A 182 21.99 -10.14 14.15
CA ALA A 182 21.66 -11.48 14.64
C ALA A 182 22.06 -12.57 13.63
N ILE A 183 21.84 -12.36 12.32
CA ILE A 183 22.28 -13.29 11.28
C ILE A 183 23.81 -13.44 11.29
N LEU A 184 24.55 -12.34 11.27
CA LEU A 184 26.02 -12.36 11.17
C LEU A 184 26.71 -12.90 12.42
N LEU A 185 26.08 -12.80 13.59
CA LEU A 185 26.60 -13.35 14.85
C LEU A 185 26.31 -14.85 14.99
N GLN A 186 25.17 -15.31 14.47
CA GLN A 186 24.79 -16.73 14.48
C GLN A 186 25.47 -17.52 13.36
N TYR A 187 25.66 -16.89 12.19
CA TYR A 187 26.16 -17.51 10.96
C TYR A 187 27.30 -16.67 10.33
N PRO A 188 28.45 -16.53 11.00
CA PRO A 188 29.56 -15.69 10.53
C PRO A 188 30.12 -16.15 9.16
N GLU A 189 29.92 -17.40 8.77
CA GLU A 189 30.30 -17.95 7.46
C GLU A 189 29.58 -17.33 6.27
N ILE A 190 28.41 -16.70 6.49
CA ILE A 190 27.71 -15.95 5.44
C ILE A 190 28.55 -14.71 5.07
N GLY A 191 29.08 -14.02 6.08
CA GLY A 191 29.78 -12.76 5.94
C GLY A 191 28.91 -11.58 5.53
N TYR A 192 29.47 -10.38 5.69
CA TYR A 192 28.79 -9.13 5.43
C TYR A 192 29.04 -8.57 4.02
N SER A 193 27.98 -8.14 3.34
CA SER A 193 27.98 -7.23 2.19
C SER A 193 26.94 -6.11 2.33
N SER A 194 27.16 -4.98 1.66
CA SER A 194 26.19 -3.88 1.58
C SER A 194 24.86 -4.30 0.96
N ASP A 195 24.85 -5.23 0.01
CA ASP A 195 23.62 -5.75 -0.60
C ASP A 195 22.70 -6.44 0.43
N GLN A 196 23.23 -6.99 1.53
CA GLN A 196 22.41 -7.53 2.62
C GLN A 196 21.61 -6.46 3.36
N VAL A 197 22.10 -5.21 3.43
CA VAL A 197 21.35 -4.08 3.97
C VAL A 197 20.12 -3.81 3.09
N LEU A 198 20.28 -3.88 1.77
CA LEU A 198 19.20 -3.73 0.80
C LEU A 198 18.16 -4.86 0.94
N ILE A 199 18.61 -6.12 1.03
CA ILE A 199 17.73 -7.28 1.22
C ILE A 199 16.99 -7.21 2.56
N THR A 200 17.69 -6.87 3.65
CA THR A 200 17.10 -6.73 4.99
C THR A 200 16.05 -5.61 5.00
N THR A 201 16.35 -4.46 4.39
CA THR A 201 15.40 -3.34 4.27
C THR A 201 14.17 -3.74 3.47
N PHE A 202 14.36 -4.45 2.36
CA PHE A 202 13.26 -4.97 1.55
C PHE A 202 12.36 -5.91 2.37
N LEU A 203 12.94 -6.84 3.13
CA LEU A 203 12.16 -7.76 3.98
C LEU A 203 11.44 -7.03 5.11
N LEU A 204 12.09 -6.07 5.77
CA LEU A 204 11.46 -5.25 6.82
C LEU A 204 10.26 -4.44 6.33
N CYS A 205 10.11 -4.21 5.02
CA CYS A 205 8.89 -3.63 4.47
C CYS A 205 7.65 -4.53 4.64
N TYR A 206 7.83 -5.84 4.78
CA TYR A 206 6.76 -6.84 4.83
C TYR A 206 6.74 -7.72 6.09
N CYS A 207 7.77 -7.59 6.92
CA CYS A 207 8.07 -8.48 8.02
C CYS A 207 8.27 -7.68 9.32
N SER A 208 7.92 -8.29 10.45
CA SER A 208 8.54 -7.91 11.73
C SER A 208 10.03 -8.26 11.73
N GLU A 209 10.80 -7.72 12.69
CA GLU A 209 12.24 -8.05 12.83
C GLU A 209 12.48 -9.55 12.97
N ALA A 210 11.60 -10.24 13.71
CA ALA A 210 11.66 -11.68 13.91
C ALA A 210 11.43 -12.47 12.62
N SER A 211 10.39 -12.13 11.86
CA SER A 211 10.11 -12.77 10.57
C SER A 211 11.19 -12.45 9.54
N ALA A 212 11.71 -11.21 9.52
CA ALA A 212 12.81 -10.83 8.63
C ALA A 212 14.07 -11.64 8.94
N TYR A 213 14.41 -11.83 10.22
CA TYR A 213 15.48 -12.72 10.64
C TYR A 213 15.25 -14.17 10.17
N ALA A 214 14.08 -14.75 10.45
CA ALA A 214 13.77 -16.12 10.05
C ALA A 214 13.83 -16.32 8.52
N ILE A 215 13.30 -15.36 7.75
CA ILE A 215 13.34 -15.40 6.28
C ILE A 215 14.78 -15.23 5.77
N LEU A 216 15.61 -14.36 6.37
CA LEU A 216 17.04 -14.27 6.02
C LEU A 216 17.77 -15.58 6.30
N THR A 217 17.47 -16.23 7.43
CA THR A 217 18.03 -17.54 7.76
C THR A 217 17.64 -18.58 6.71
N ILE A 218 16.36 -18.68 6.30
CA ILE A 218 15.91 -19.55 5.21
C ILE A 218 16.61 -19.20 3.89
N LEU A 219 16.71 -17.91 3.56
CA LEU A 219 17.35 -17.44 2.34
C LEU A 219 18.78 -17.95 2.25
N TYR A 220 19.58 -17.81 3.29
CA TYR A 220 20.97 -18.26 3.25
C TYR A 220 21.11 -19.77 3.44
N SER A 221 20.35 -20.39 4.34
CA SER A 221 20.51 -21.83 4.64
C SER A 221 19.91 -22.77 3.59
N GLU A 222 18.80 -22.40 2.96
CA GLU A 222 18.03 -23.32 2.11
C GLU A 222 17.98 -22.90 0.64
N ILE A 223 17.97 -21.59 0.37
CA ILE A 223 17.73 -21.04 -0.97
C ILE A 223 19.04 -20.69 -1.67
N ILE A 224 19.82 -19.74 -1.13
CA ILE A 224 21.04 -19.20 -1.73
C ILE A 224 22.17 -20.22 -1.56
N PRO A 225 22.79 -20.68 -2.67
CA PRO A 225 23.95 -21.55 -2.59
C PRO A 225 25.10 -20.95 -1.76
N SER A 226 25.73 -21.75 -0.90
CA SER A 226 26.78 -21.29 0.02
C SER A 226 28.01 -20.69 -0.68
N TYR A 227 28.32 -21.12 -1.91
CA TYR A 227 29.40 -20.53 -2.71
C TYR A 227 29.13 -19.07 -3.11
N LEU A 228 27.87 -18.61 -3.04
CA LEU A 228 27.46 -17.21 -3.27
C LEU A 228 27.39 -16.38 -1.99
N TYR A 229 27.77 -16.92 -0.83
CA TYR A 229 27.84 -16.14 0.39
C TYR A 229 28.88 -15.03 0.25
N PRO A 230 28.60 -13.81 0.76
CA PRO A 230 29.54 -12.68 0.71
C PRO A 230 30.96 -13.02 1.19
N LEU A 231 31.10 -13.82 2.25
CA LEU A 231 32.41 -14.22 2.75
C LEU A 231 33.19 -15.03 1.71
N ASN A 232 32.53 -15.98 1.04
CA ASN A 232 33.16 -16.88 0.07
C ASN A 232 33.56 -16.13 -1.19
N ILE A 233 32.71 -15.23 -1.69
CA ILE A 233 32.99 -14.37 -2.84
C ILE A 233 34.17 -13.42 -2.56
N ARG A 234 34.30 -12.90 -1.33
CA ARG A 234 35.45 -12.06 -0.95
C ARG A 234 36.75 -12.86 -0.81
N LYS A 235 36.68 -14.10 -0.32
CA LYS A 235 37.85 -14.98 -0.13
C LYS A 235 38.43 -15.46 -1.46
N SER A 236 37.57 -15.79 -2.42
CA SER A 236 37.96 -16.25 -3.75
C SER A 236 37.04 -15.60 -4.78
N PRO A 237 37.57 -14.93 -5.82
CA PRO A 237 36.75 -14.38 -6.90
C PRO A 237 35.91 -15.49 -7.52
N TYR A 238 34.61 -15.48 -7.23
CA TYR A 238 33.68 -16.46 -7.77
C TYR A 238 33.37 -16.11 -9.23
N ASP A 239 33.59 -17.06 -10.13
CA ASP A 239 33.18 -16.95 -11.53
C ASP A 239 31.73 -17.40 -11.67
N TYR A 240 30.86 -16.48 -12.08
CA TYR A 240 29.41 -16.69 -12.21
C TYR A 240 29.03 -17.53 -13.44
N GLN A 241 29.96 -18.29 -14.00
CA GLN A 241 29.78 -19.06 -15.23
C GLN A 241 28.60 -20.04 -15.14
N ASN A 242 28.39 -20.69 -13.99
CA ASN A 242 27.24 -21.56 -13.80
C ASN A 242 25.91 -20.79 -13.94
N GLU A 243 25.77 -19.66 -13.27
CA GLU A 243 24.54 -18.86 -13.32
C GLU A 243 24.34 -18.23 -14.71
N ILE A 244 25.42 -17.85 -15.40
CA ILE A 244 25.38 -17.41 -16.80
C ILE A 244 24.82 -18.53 -17.69
N ASP A 245 25.33 -19.74 -17.55
CA ASP A 245 24.89 -20.89 -18.35
C ASP A 245 23.43 -21.27 -18.06
N GLN A 246 22.99 -21.18 -16.80
CA GLN A 246 21.59 -21.39 -16.44
C GLN A 246 20.66 -20.34 -17.08
N VAL A 247 21.06 -19.06 -17.08
CA VAL A 247 20.30 -18.01 -17.77
C VAL A 247 20.22 -18.28 -19.27
N LEU A 248 21.35 -18.60 -19.91
CA LEU A 248 21.39 -18.92 -21.34
C LEU A 248 20.58 -20.18 -21.66
N GLN A 249 20.59 -21.19 -20.78
CA GLN A 249 19.78 -22.39 -20.91
C GLN A 249 18.28 -22.06 -20.90
N VAL A 250 17.82 -21.18 -20.00
CA VAL A 250 16.41 -20.76 -19.97
C VAL A 250 16.03 -19.99 -21.23
N LEU A 251 16.89 -19.08 -21.70
CA LEU A 251 16.67 -18.34 -22.94
C LEU A 251 16.60 -19.28 -24.15
N GLU A 252 17.49 -20.27 -24.24
CA GLU A 252 17.50 -21.25 -25.33
C GLU A 252 16.29 -22.18 -25.28
N GLN A 253 16.03 -22.82 -24.14
CA GLN A 253 15.05 -23.90 -24.02
C GLN A 253 13.63 -23.38 -23.79
N GLY A 254 13.46 -22.36 -22.95
CA GLY A 254 12.16 -21.80 -22.60
C GLY A 254 11.59 -20.92 -23.70
N PHE A 255 12.43 -20.05 -24.26
CA PHE A 255 12.00 -19.04 -25.24
C PHE A 255 12.45 -19.32 -26.67
N LYS A 256 13.12 -20.45 -26.91
CA LYS A 256 13.57 -20.88 -28.25
C LYS A 256 14.45 -19.82 -28.95
N ILE A 257 15.26 -19.09 -28.18
CA ILE A 257 16.18 -18.08 -28.72
C ILE A 257 17.28 -18.78 -29.54
N LYS A 258 17.58 -18.25 -30.72
CA LYS A 258 18.60 -18.82 -31.62
C LYS A 258 19.98 -18.70 -30.99
N LYS A 259 20.85 -19.71 -31.21
CA LYS A 259 22.24 -19.71 -30.71
C LYS A 259 23.03 -18.45 -31.08
N GLN A 260 22.81 -17.88 -32.26
CA GLN A 260 23.46 -16.64 -32.69
C GLN A 260 23.10 -15.47 -31.77
N ASP A 261 21.82 -15.32 -31.41
CA ASP A 261 21.36 -14.27 -30.49
C ASP A 261 21.89 -14.49 -29.07
N LEU A 262 21.99 -15.76 -28.62
CA LEU A 262 22.58 -16.09 -27.32
C LEU A 262 24.06 -15.65 -27.23
N GLN A 263 24.84 -15.82 -28.31
CA GLN A 263 26.23 -15.35 -28.34
C GLN A 263 26.32 -13.82 -28.26
N ILE A 264 25.36 -13.09 -28.84
CA ILE A 264 25.28 -11.63 -28.77
C ILE A 264 24.97 -11.17 -27.33
N ILE A 265 24.12 -11.90 -26.60
CA ILE A 265 23.66 -11.48 -25.27
C ILE A 265 24.58 -11.97 -24.15
N LYS A 266 25.33 -13.06 -24.36
CA LYS A 266 26.25 -13.63 -23.37
C LYS A 266 27.19 -12.59 -22.72
N PRO A 267 27.84 -11.66 -23.46
CA PRO A 267 28.68 -10.62 -22.86
C PRO A 267 27.93 -9.70 -21.87
N PHE A 268 26.69 -9.32 -22.18
CA PHE A 268 25.84 -8.53 -21.27
C PHE A 268 25.55 -9.31 -19.99
N VAL A 269 25.08 -10.57 -20.13
CA VAL A 269 24.76 -11.43 -18.98
C VAL A 269 26.00 -11.63 -18.13
N GLN A 270 27.14 -12.00 -18.72
CA GLN A 270 28.41 -12.20 -18.02
C GLN A 270 28.85 -10.95 -17.23
N THR A 271 28.67 -9.77 -17.81
CA THR A 271 29.08 -8.51 -17.17
C THR A 271 28.14 -8.11 -16.03
N ARG A 272 26.82 -8.32 -16.19
CA ARG A 272 25.80 -7.76 -15.29
C ARG A 272 25.27 -8.74 -14.27
N ILE A 273 25.29 -10.05 -14.53
CA ILE A 273 24.69 -11.06 -13.65
C ILE A 273 25.16 -11.01 -12.18
N PRO A 274 26.43 -10.71 -11.83
CA PRO A 274 26.85 -10.67 -10.43
C PRO A 274 26.03 -9.66 -9.62
N ARG A 275 25.68 -8.54 -10.25
CA ARG A 275 24.90 -7.48 -9.61
C ARG A 275 23.46 -7.89 -9.34
N TYR A 276 22.83 -8.61 -10.28
CA TYR A 276 21.47 -9.12 -10.10
C TYR A 276 21.41 -10.20 -9.04
N ILE A 277 22.40 -11.11 -9.00
CA ILE A 277 22.43 -12.19 -8.01
C ILE A 277 22.65 -11.64 -6.59
N LEU A 278 23.66 -10.79 -6.40
CA LEU A 278 24.02 -10.31 -5.06
C LEU A 278 22.91 -9.47 -4.39
N SER A 279 22.19 -8.69 -5.19
CA SER A 279 21.05 -7.87 -4.73
C SER A 279 19.70 -8.59 -4.83
N LEU A 280 19.67 -9.83 -5.35
CA LEU A 280 18.44 -10.57 -5.66
C LEU A 280 17.47 -9.78 -6.58
N GLY A 281 18.04 -8.98 -7.49
CA GLY A 281 17.31 -8.09 -8.40
C GLY A 281 16.70 -6.86 -7.74
N ILE A 282 16.79 -6.72 -6.41
CA ILE A 282 16.27 -5.57 -5.69
C ILE A 282 17.03 -4.34 -6.16
N ASN A 283 16.30 -3.25 -6.38
CA ASN A 283 16.84 -1.99 -6.88
C ASN A 283 17.38 -2.02 -8.34
N LEU A 284 17.11 -3.08 -9.10
CA LEU A 284 17.45 -3.18 -10.53
C LEU A 284 16.22 -3.24 -11.44
N PHE A 285 15.06 -3.56 -10.86
CA PHE A 285 13.77 -3.55 -11.55
C PHE A 285 12.80 -2.54 -10.91
N GLN A 286 11.65 -2.35 -11.55
CA GLN A 286 10.50 -1.75 -10.88
C GLN A 286 10.19 -2.52 -9.59
N PHE A 287 9.61 -1.82 -8.62
CA PHE A 287 9.26 -2.37 -7.33
C PHE A 287 8.43 -3.67 -7.47
N GLN A 288 7.37 -3.64 -8.28
CA GLN A 288 6.47 -4.79 -8.45
C GLN A 288 7.18 -6.01 -9.04
N THR A 289 8.10 -5.78 -9.98
CA THR A 289 8.92 -6.84 -10.57
C THR A 289 9.90 -7.39 -9.53
N SER A 290 10.57 -6.52 -8.77
CA SER A 290 11.47 -6.95 -7.67
C SER A 290 10.71 -7.78 -6.63
N PHE A 291 9.49 -7.36 -6.27
CA PHE A 291 8.60 -8.11 -5.39
C PHE A 291 8.21 -9.46 -5.99
N TYR A 292 7.83 -9.52 -7.26
CA TYR A 292 7.50 -10.77 -7.93
C TYR A 292 8.67 -11.77 -7.91
N LEU A 293 9.89 -11.31 -8.24
CA LEU A 293 11.12 -12.12 -8.20
C LEU A 293 11.37 -12.68 -6.79
N MET A 294 11.29 -11.82 -5.76
CA MET A 294 11.45 -12.24 -4.37
C MET A 294 10.38 -13.24 -3.94
N ASN A 295 9.13 -13.02 -4.34
CA ASN A 295 8.02 -13.91 -4.03
C ASN A 295 8.21 -15.30 -4.66
N GLN A 296 8.61 -15.40 -5.94
CA GLN A 296 8.88 -16.70 -6.58
C GLN A 296 10.04 -17.46 -5.94
N MET A 297 11.01 -16.73 -5.37
CA MET A 297 12.12 -17.32 -4.65
C MET A 297 11.70 -17.86 -3.28
N LEU A 298 10.82 -17.15 -2.55
CA LEU A 298 10.41 -17.53 -1.19
C LEU A 298 9.26 -18.54 -1.13
N VAL A 299 8.40 -18.62 -2.15
CA VAL A 299 7.25 -19.56 -2.19
C VAL A 299 7.67 -21.02 -2.33
N GLY A 300 8.89 -21.31 -2.80
CA GLY A 300 9.38 -22.69 -2.93
C GLY A 300 10.85 -22.81 -2.54
N PRO A 301 11.20 -22.88 -1.24
CA PRO A 301 12.59 -22.77 -0.78
C PRO A 301 13.56 -23.74 -1.46
N LYS A 302 13.13 -24.98 -1.70
CA LYS A 302 13.96 -26.01 -2.35
C LYS A 302 14.35 -25.68 -3.80
N THR A 303 13.49 -24.96 -4.52
CA THR A 303 13.69 -24.52 -5.91
C THR A 303 13.79 -22.99 -6.02
N GLY A 304 13.96 -22.30 -4.88
CA GLY A 304 13.79 -20.85 -4.81
C GLY A 304 14.81 -20.12 -5.65
N TYR A 305 16.08 -20.55 -5.57
CA TYR A 305 17.16 -19.99 -6.36
C TYR A 305 16.99 -20.26 -7.86
N ASP A 306 16.57 -21.47 -8.23
CA ASP A 306 16.28 -21.82 -9.62
C ASP A 306 15.14 -20.94 -10.18
N ASN A 307 14.08 -20.73 -9.39
CA ASN A 307 12.98 -19.84 -9.74
C ASN A 307 13.44 -18.39 -9.91
N PHE A 308 14.36 -17.91 -9.07
CA PHE A 308 14.97 -16.60 -9.21
C PHE A 308 15.74 -16.47 -10.53
N ILE A 309 16.60 -17.43 -10.87
CA ILE A 309 17.35 -17.44 -12.14
C ILE A 309 16.41 -17.49 -13.35
N LYS A 310 15.33 -18.27 -13.28
CA LYS A 310 14.28 -18.29 -14.31
C LYS A 310 13.60 -16.92 -14.47
N CYS A 311 13.22 -16.27 -13.37
CA CYS A 311 12.63 -14.93 -13.40
C CYS A 311 13.59 -13.87 -13.97
N LEU A 312 14.89 -13.99 -13.65
CA LEU A 312 15.92 -13.12 -14.22
C LEU A 312 16.04 -13.33 -15.74
N SER A 313 16.03 -14.57 -16.19
CA SER A 313 16.06 -14.94 -17.61
C SER A 313 14.85 -14.42 -18.37
N VAL A 314 13.65 -14.53 -17.78
CA VAL A 314 12.40 -13.94 -18.32
C VAL A 314 12.55 -12.43 -18.48
N SER A 315 13.14 -11.76 -17.50
CA SER A 315 13.34 -10.31 -17.51
C SER A 315 14.29 -9.88 -18.63
N PHE A 316 15.37 -10.64 -18.88
CA PHE A 316 16.26 -10.40 -20.01
C PHE A 316 15.60 -10.72 -21.35
N TYR A 317 14.77 -11.78 -21.43
CA TYR A 317 14.00 -12.10 -22.62
C TYR A 317 13.04 -10.97 -23.04
N GLN A 318 12.35 -10.35 -22.08
CA GLN A 318 11.44 -9.23 -22.38
C GLN A 318 12.15 -8.02 -22.99
N GLN A 319 13.46 -7.89 -22.77
CA GLN A 319 14.28 -6.77 -23.25
C GLN A 319 15.40 -7.26 -24.17
N LEU A 320 15.20 -8.41 -24.81
CA LEU A 320 16.20 -9.06 -25.66
C LEU A 320 16.73 -8.12 -26.75
N GLU A 321 15.80 -7.46 -27.46
CA GLU A 321 16.14 -6.58 -28.59
C GLU A 321 16.84 -5.31 -28.12
N ASP A 322 16.47 -4.76 -26.97
CA ASP A 322 17.16 -3.62 -26.37
C ASP A 322 18.58 -4.01 -25.92
N ILE A 323 18.76 -5.18 -25.31
CA ILE A 323 20.08 -5.70 -24.93
C ILE A 323 20.98 -5.87 -26.16
N LYS A 324 20.44 -6.43 -27.25
CA LYS A 324 21.17 -6.56 -28.54
C LYS A 324 21.56 -5.18 -29.09
N TYR A 325 20.63 -4.23 -29.07
CA TYR A 325 20.86 -2.88 -29.56
C TYR A 325 21.93 -2.13 -28.74
N PHE A 326 21.94 -2.32 -27.42
CA PHE A 326 22.86 -1.67 -26.48
C PHE A 326 24.03 -2.57 -26.04
N ILE A 327 24.49 -3.48 -26.91
CA ILE A 327 25.57 -4.44 -26.56
C ILE A 327 26.88 -3.77 -26.12
N ASN A 328 27.17 -2.55 -26.57
CA ASN A 328 28.35 -1.79 -26.15
C ASN A 328 28.04 -0.72 -25.08
N ALA A 329 26.79 -0.64 -24.64
CA ALA A 329 26.28 0.37 -23.72
C ALA A 329 25.39 -0.28 -22.65
N TYR A 330 25.96 -1.22 -21.90
CA TYR A 330 25.21 -2.04 -20.94
C TYR A 330 24.41 -1.24 -19.90
N GLU A 331 24.83 -0.02 -19.56
CA GLU A 331 24.07 0.88 -18.66
C GLU A 331 22.74 1.31 -19.28
N ASP A 332 22.72 1.59 -20.58
CA ASP A 332 21.49 1.92 -21.30
C ASP A 332 20.58 0.68 -21.42
N ALA A 333 21.15 -0.52 -21.59
CA ALA A 333 20.41 -1.78 -21.54
C ALA A 333 19.76 -2.01 -20.17
N GLU A 334 20.49 -1.83 -19.06
CA GLU A 334 19.93 -1.92 -17.70
C GLU A 334 18.85 -0.86 -17.46
N ALA A 335 19.02 0.35 -18.00
CA ALA A 335 18.00 1.38 -17.93
C ALA A 335 16.72 0.98 -18.67
N GLN A 336 16.81 0.26 -19.81
CA GLN A 336 15.64 -0.31 -20.48
C GLN A 336 15.00 -1.41 -19.63
N ILE A 337 15.79 -2.32 -19.05
CA ILE A 337 15.32 -3.37 -18.15
C ILE A 337 14.51 -2.78 -16.98
N LEU A 338 15.09 -1.83 -16.26
CA LEU A 338 14.42 -1.15 -15.14
C LEU A 338 13.10 -0.49 -15.57
N ARG A 339 13.05 0.07 -16.78
CA ARG A 339 11.92 0.87 -17.24
C ARG A 339 10.79 0.01 -17.82
N ASN A 340 11.11 -1.09 -18.49
CA ASN A 340 10.18 -1.78 -19.39
C ASN A 340 9.78 -3.18 -18.90
N VAL A 341 10.55 -3.82 -18.00
CA VAL A 341 10.20 -5.14 -17.45
C VAL A 341 9.07 -4.98 -16.42
N LYS A 342 7.90 -5.55 -16.73
CA LYS A 342 6.69 -5.49 -15.91
C LYS A 342 6.41 -6.84 -15.23
N SER A 343 6.01 -6.81 -13.97
CA SER A 343 5.70 -8.02 -13.19
C SER A 343 4.64 -8.91 -13.84
N THR A 344 3.58 -8.33 -14.41
CA THR A 344 2.50 -9.08 -15.07
C THR A 344 2.97 -9.87 -16.29
N GLN A 345 3.90 -9.30 -17.05
CA GLN A 345 4.50 -10.00 -18.19
C GLN A 345 5.52 -11.03 -17.70
N CYS A 346 6.29 -10.72 -16.64
CA CYS A 346 7.19 -11.70 -16.03
C CYS A 346 6.43 -12.94 -15.54
N GLU A 347 5.27 -12.74 -14.92
CA GLU A 347 4.44 -13.84 -14.43
C GLU A 347 3.95 -14.74 -15.56
N LYS A 348 3.46 -14.13 -16.65
CA LYS A 348 3.01 -14.87 -17.84
C LYS A 348 4.14 -15.68 -18.48
N ASP A 349 5.30 -15.06 -18.67
CA ASP A 349 6.42 -15.70 -19.35
C ASP A 349 7.16 -16.70 -18.46
N PHE A 350 7.15 -16.52 -17.14
CA PHE A 350 7.74 -17.46 -16.18
C PHE A 350 7.12 -18.85 -16.28
N LEU A 351 5.82 -18.95 -16.59
CA LEU A 351 5.15 -20.25 -16.80
C LEU A 351 5.83 -21.11 -17.89
N GLN A 352 6.40 -20.48 -18.92
CA GLN A 352 7.10 -21.18 -20.00
C GLN A 352 8.43 -21.80 -19.54
N THR A 353 8.99 -21.30 -18.44
CA THR A 353 10.28 -21.74 -17.89
C THR A 353 10.15 -22.85 -16.84
N LYS A 354 8.92 -23.17 -16.40
CA LYS A 354 8.69 -24.14 -15.31
C LYS A 354 9.20 -25.54 -15.63
N MET A 355 9.15 -25.95 -16.89
CA MET A 355 9.61 -27.27 -17.36
C MET A 355 11.13 -27.42 -17.39
N ILE A 356 11.88 -26.32 -17.24
CA ILE A 356 13.34 -26.33 -17.29
C ILE A 356 13.86 -26.71 -15.91
N THR A 357 14.60 -27.82 -15.84
CA THR A 357 15.27 -28.26 -14.62
C THR A 357 16.76 -27.99 -14.75
N PHE A 358 17.34 -27.27 -13.79
CA PHE A 358 18.78 -27.14 -13.72
C PHE A 358 19.39 -28.43 -13.18
N ILE A 359 20.58 -28.78 -13.67
CA ILE A 359 21.32 -29.92 -13.13
C ILE A 359 21.69 -29.54 -11.69
N PRO A 360 21.24 -30.31 -10.69
CA PRO A 360 21.56 -30.00 -9.31
C PRO A 360 23.08 -30.04 -9.15
N HIS A 361 23.68 -28.89 -8.86
CA HIS A 361 25.06 -28.87 -8.41
C HIS A 361 25.19 -29.77 -7.18
N LYS A 362 26.26 -30.57 -7.12
CA LYS A 362 26.63 -31.32 -5.92
C LYS A 362 26.74 -30.29 -4.79
N ARG A 363 25.64 -30.11 -4.04
CA ARG A 363 25.63 -29.28 -2.85
C ARG A 363 26.68 -29.93 -1.96
N VAL A 364 27.85 -29.31 -1.85
CA VAL A 364 28.77 -29.62 -0.76
C VAL A 364 28.00 -29.16 0.46
N THR A 365 27.24 -30.08 1.06
CA THR A 365 26.49 -29.83 2.27
C THR A 365 27.49 -29.71 3.42
N GLN A 366 28.22 -28.61 3.45
CA GLN A 366 28.31 -27.84 4.67
C GLN A 366 26.95 -27.16 4.85
N SER A 367 25.89 -27.97 4.97
CA SER A 367 24.69 -27.45 5.58
C SER A 367 25.15 -27.04 6.97
N VAL A 368 25.04 -25.76 7.27
CA VAL A 368 24.89 -25.34 8.64
C VAL A 368 23.70 -26.14 9.12
N VAL A 369 23.94 -27.28 9.78
CA VAL A 369 22.86 -28.09 10.33
C VAL A 369 22.35 -27.25 11.47
N ILE A 370 21.39 -26.38 11.16
CA ILE A 370 20.58 -25.71 12.16
C ILE A 370 19.81 -26.86 12.79
N GLN A 371 20.38 -27.43 13.86
CA GLN A 371 19.67 -28.35 14.73
C GLN A 371 18.58 -27.52 15.40
N ARG A 372 17.47 -27.29 14.70
CA ARG A 372 16.22 -26.84 15.30
C ARG A 372 15.90 -27.88 16.35
N SER A 373 15.98 -27.47 17.61
CA SER A 373 15.91 -28.35 18.76
C SER A 373 14.50 -28.92 18.90
N ASN A 374 14.18 -29.94 18.11
CA ASN A 374 13.05 -30.80 18.37
C ASN A 374 13.40 -31.65 19.60
N GLU A 375 12.72 -31.34 20.70
CA GLU A 375 12.58 -32.13 21.93
C GLU A 375 13.86 -32.81 22.46
N LYS A 376 14.39 -32.25 23.56
CA LYS A 376 15.41 -32.89 24.40
C LYS A 376 14.94 -34.30 24.81
N LYS A 377 15.43 -35.33 24.13
CA LYS A 377 15.57 -36.66 24.75
C LYS A 377 16.63 -36.56 25.86
N PRO A 378 16.40 -37.13 27.05
CA PRO A 378 17.41 -37.18 28.09
C PRO A 378 18.44 -38.25 27.72
N SER A 379 19.61 -37.85 27.20
CA SER A 379 20.72 -38.79 27.02
C SER A 379 21.69 -38.68 28.19
N ASN A 380 21.82 -39.81 28.88
CA ASN A 380 22.85 -40.09 29.87
C ASN A 380 24.26 -39.80 29.34
N GLN A 381 25.09 -39.42 30.31
CA GLN A 381 26.51 -39.13 30.24
C GLN A 381 27.32 -40.21 29.51
N ILE A 382 28.15 -39.80 28.55
CA ILE A 382 29.45 -40.43 28.30
C ILE A 382 30.46 -39.27 28.14
N GLN A 383 31.52 -39.31 28.95
CA GLN A 383 32.58 -38.31 29.01
C GLN A 383 33.51 -38.37 27.78
N PRO A 384 34.17 -37.25 27.40
CA PRO A 384 35.26 -37.29 26.43
C PRO A 384 36.63 -37.29 27.15
N GLU A 385 37.43 -38.33 26.92
CA GLU A 385 38.87 -38.28 27.16
C GLU A 385 39.56 -37.52 26.02
N HIS A 386 40.28 -36.47 26.40
CA HIS A 386 41.32 -35.84 25.60
C HIS A 386 42.57 -36.72 25.56
N ASN A 387 43.13 -36.94 24.37
CA ASN A 387 44.59 -36.97 24.24
C ASN A 387 45.10 -36.54 22.86
N ARG A 388 46.30 -35.97 22.92
CA ARG A 388 46.94 -35.07 21.96
C ARG A 388 47.71 -35.78 20.84
N ASP A 389 47.85 -34.98 19.78
CA ASP A 389 49.02 -34.69 18.94
C ASP A 389 49.29 -35.41 17.61
N PRO A 390 49.76 -34.63 16.60
CA PRO A 390 49.84 -35.01 15.19
C PRO A 390 51.26 -35.37 14.76
N LYS A 391 51.37 -36.21 13.72
CA LYS A 391 52.43 -36.29 12.69
C LYS A 391 52.60 -37.74 12.27
N VAL A 392 52.08 -38.11 11.10
CA VAL A 392 52.71 -39.12 10.25
C VAL A 392 52.47 -38.72 8.79
N GLU A 393 53.55 -38.28 8.13
CA GLU A 393 53.66 -38.25 6.67
C GLU A 393 53.44 -39.67 6.13
N ILE A 394 52.49 -39.84 5.21
CA ILE A 394 52.41 -41.08 4.44
C ILE A 394 52.94 -40.77 3.04
N SER A 395 54.16 -41.27 2.81
CA SER A 395 54.83 -41.31 1.52
C SER A 395 54.01 -42.15 0.54
N ILE A 396 53.77 -41.61 -0.64
CA ILE A 396 53.21 -42.31 -1.78
C ILE A 396 54.25 -43.35 -2.24
N LYS A 397 53.99 -44.63 -1.98
CA LYS A 397 54.59 -45.74 -2.73
C LYS A 397 53.54 -46.30 -3.67
N THR A 398 53.76 -46.01 -4.95
CA THR A 398 53.21 -46.71 -6.10
C THR A 398 53.51 -48.20 -6.00
N ASP A 399 52.47 -49.02 -5.88
CA ASP A 399 52.52 -50.44 -6.22
C ASP A 399 51.47 -50.76 -7.30
N GLN A 400 52.00 -51.27 -8.40
CA GLN A 400 51.30 -51.80 -9.56
C GLN A 400 50.73 -53.17 -9.21
N SER A 401 49.41 -53.31 -9.03
CA SER A 401 48.71 -54.62 -9.13
C SER A 401 47.18 -54.53 -9.17
N MET A 402 46.60 -53.55 -9.88
CA MET A 402 45.15 -53.46 -10.08
C MET A 402 44.80 -53.24 -11.56
N ALA A 403 45.17 -54.21 -12.39
CA ALA A 403 44.81 -54.24 -13.82
C ALA A 403 44.23 -55.60 -14.29
N GLU A 404 43.75 -56.46 -13.39
CA GLU A 404 43.21 -57.79 -13.74
C GLU A 404 41.84 -58.13 -13.13
N TYR A 405 41.03 -57.14 -12.73
CA TYR A 405 39.68 -57.38 -12.19
C TYR A 405 38.56 -56.61 -12.88
N ALA A 406 38.73 -56.26 -14.17
CA ALA A 406 37.74 -55.51 -14.95
C ALA A 406 37.22 -56.24 -16.21
N THR A 407 37.30 -57.58 -16.28
CA THR A 407 36.88 -58.35 -17.47
C THR A 407 36.07 -59.61 -17.20
N THR A 408 35.40 -59.72 -16.05
CA THR A 408 34.43 -60.80 -15.78
C THR A 408 33.25 -60.31 -14.96
N GLN A 409 32.39 -59.48 -15.56
CA GLN A 409 30.99 -59.37 -15.11
C GLN A 409 30.03 -58.78 -16.16
N ASP A 410 30.25 -59.08 -17.45
CA ASP A 410 29.38 -58.58 -18.54
C ASP A 410 28.83 -59.68 -19.46
N LYS A 411 28.53 -60.85 -18.89
CA LYS A 411 27.83 -61.95 -19.60
C LYS A 411 26.64 -62.55 -18.86
N SER A 412 26.31 -62.08 -17.65
CA SER A 412 25.20 -62.60 -16.84
C SER A 412 23.89 -61.80 -16.97
N PHE A 413 23.85 -60.73 -17.76
CA PHE A 413 22.68 -59.84 -17.85
C PHE A 413 21.84 -59.98 -19.13
N GLN A 414 22.22 -60.86 -20.08
CA GLN A 414 21.48 -61.03 -21.34
C GLN A 414 20.81 -62.41 -21.54
N GLU A 415 20.97 -63.38 -20.63
CA GLU A 415 20.34 -64.71 -20.76
C GLU A 415 19.01 -64.89 -20.00
N LEU A 416 18.55 -63.90 -19.23
CA LEU A 416 17.29 -63.99 -18.47
C LEU A 416 16.05 -63.43 -19.20
N ARG A 417 16.12 -63.21 -20.52
CA ARG A 417 14.98 -62.66 -21.30
C ARG A 417 14.28 -63.64 -22.24
N ARG A 418 14.64 -64.93 -22.26
CA ARG A 418 13.91 -65.94 -23.05
C ARG A 418 13.92 -67.30 -22.38
N LYS A 419 12.92 -67.57 -21.54
CA LYS A 419 12.24 -68.89 -21.46
C LYS A 419 10.97 -68.76 -20.60
N SER A 420 9.85 -68.96 -21.28
CA SER A 420 8.49 -69.14 -20.80
C SER A 420 8.36 -70.32 -19.83
N VAL A 421 7.64 -70.12 -18.72
CA VAL A 421 6.92 -71.17 -17.99
C VAL A 421 5.60 -70.61 -17.50
N GLU A 422 4.54 -71.35 -17.80
CA GLU A 422 3.14 -71.14 -17.45
C GLU A 422 2.93 -71.02 -15.92
N VAL A 423 2.15 -70.04 -15.50
CA VAL A 423 1.67 -69.91 -14.11
C VAL A 423 0.14 -69.86 -14.14
N LYS A 424 -0.47 -70.79 -13.38
CA LYS A 424 -1.90 -70.90 -13.11
C LYS A 424 -2.45 -69.63 -12.43
N PRO A 425 -3.70 -69.23 -12.71
CA PRO A 425 -4.27 -67.97 -12.22
C PRO A 425 -4.66 -68.06 -10.74
N THR A 426 -4.24 -67.09 -9.94
CA THR A 426 -4.77 -66.77 -8.61
C THR A 426 -5.73 -65.57 -8.71
N PRO A 427 -6.88 -65.54 -8.01
CA PRO A 427 -8.00 -64.65 -8.35
C PRO A 427 -7.96 -63.23 -7.77
N GLU A 428 -6.97 -62.87 -6.95
CA GLU A 428 -7.01 -61.63 -6.16
C GLU A 428 -6.62 -60.34 -6.92
N VAL A 429 -5.97 -60.44 -8.09
CA VAL A 429 -5.51 -59.26 -8.84
C VAL A 429 -6.61 -58.66 -9.74
N ASP A 430 -7.66 -59.44 -10.06
CA ASP A 430 -8.78 -58.93 -10.84
C ASP A 430 -9.73 -58.08 -9.99
N GLU A 431 -9.82 -58.28 -8.66
CA GLU A 431 -10.72 -57.51 -7.80
C GLU A 431 -10.22 -56.07 -7.58
N GLU A 432 -8.93 -55.86 -7.34
CA GLU A 432 -8.34 -54.51 -7.27
C GLU A 432 -8.41 -53.77 -8.60
N LYS A 433 -8.24 -54.47 -9.72
CA LYS A 433 -8.38 -53.87 -11.06
C LYS A 433 -9.82 -53.50 -11.38
N THR A 434 -10.79 -54.30 -10.90
CA THR A 434 -12.22 -54.01 -11.05
C THR A 434 -12.63 -52.83 -10.16
N ASN A 435 -12.10 -52.76 -8.95
CA ASN A 435 -12.31 -51.63 -8.03
C ASN A 435 -11.70 -50.32 -8.56
N LEU A 436 -10.49 -50.36 -9.12
CA LEU A 436 -9.89 -49.19 -9.77
C LEU A 436 -10.69 -48.73 -10.99
N LYS A 437 -11.21 -49.68 -11.78
CA LYS A 437 -12.02 -49.37 -12.96
C LYS A 437 -13.37 -48.73 -12.58
N GLN A 438 -14.03 -49.24 -11.54
CA GLN A 438 -15.24 -48.63 -10.99
C GLN A 438 -14.98 -47.24 -10.39
N TYR A 439 -13.80 -47.02 -9.79
CA TYR A 439 -13.41 -45.72 -9.27
C TYR A 439 -13.16 -44.70 -10.39
N ILE A 440 -12.52 -45.13 -11.49
CA ILE A 440 -12.32 -44.30 -12.68
C ILE A 440 -13.66 -43.98 -13.36
N GLU A 441 -14.56 -44.95 -13.52
CA GLU A 441 -15.91 -44.71 -14.07
C GLU A 441 -16.72 -43.71 -13.23
N LYS A 442 -16.64 -43.77 -11.88
CA LYS A 442 -17.29 -42.77 -11.01
C LYS A 442 -16.73 -41.36 -11.16
N ILE A 443 -15.42 -41.23 -11.38
CA ILE A 443 -14.78 -39.93 -11.63
C ILE A 443 -15.22 -39.37 -12.99
N GLU A 444 -15.29 -40.22 -14.02
CA GLU A 444 -15.75 -39.84 -15.36
C GLU A 444 -17.23 -39.44 -15.37
N GLU A 445 -18.09 -40.16 -14.66
CA GLU A 445 -19.50 -39.78 -14.48
C GLU A 445 -19.63 -38.43 -13.76
N THR A 446 -18.85 -38.20 -12.71
CA THR A 446 -18.87 -36.93 -11.96
C THR A 446 -18.41 -35.76 -12.83
N LEU A 447 -17.38 -35.98 -13.66
CA LEU A 447 -16.89 -34.97 -14.62
C LEU A 447 -17.90 -34.69 -15.72
N MET A 448 -18.57 -35.71 -16.26
CA MET A 448 -19.65 -35.53 -17.24
C MET A 448 -20.85 -34.79 -16.64
N LEU A 449 -21.21 -35.05 -15.38
CA LEU A 449 -22.31 -34.37 -14.70
C LEU A 449 -22.00 -32.89 -14.46
N LYS A 450 -20.76 -32.56 -14.07
CA LYS A 450 -20.28 -31.18 -13.95
C LYS A 450 -20.22 -30.48 -15.31
N HIS A 451 -19.77 -31.16 -16.36
CA HIS A 451 -19.75 -30.59 -17.70
C HIS A 451 -21.16 -30.32 -18.24
N LYS A 452 -22.11 -31.21 -17.93
CA LYS A 452 -23.53 -31.03 -18.23
C LYS A 452 -24.11 -29.82 -17.49
N LEU A 453 -23.81 -29.66 -16.19
CA LEU A 453 -24.26 -28.51 -15.40
C LEU A 453 -23.68 -27.18 -15.92
N VAL A 454 -22.40 -27.17 -16.30
CA VAL A 454 -21.76 -25.99 -16.90
C VAL A 454 -22.40 -25.65 -18.25
N THR A 455 -22.70 -26.67 -19.07
CA THR A 455 -23.39 -26.47 -20.35
C THR A 455 -24.81 -25.98 -20.15
N GLU A 456 -25.52 -26.48 -19.15
CA GLU A 456 -26.87 -26.08 -18.78
C GLU A 456 -26.90 -24.64 -18.24
N LEU A 457 -25.93 -24.25 -17.41
CA LEU A 457 -25.77 -22.87 -16.95
C LEU A 457 -25.39 -21.92 -18.09
N GLN A 458 -24.52 -22.33 -19.01
CA GLN A 458 -24.18 -21.54 -20.19
C GLN A 458 -25.37 -21.37 -21.13
N ASN A 459 -26.19 -22.41 -21.29
CA ASN A 459 -27.44 -22.34 -22.05
C ASN A 459 -28.47 -21.48 -21.33
N ARG A 460 -28.55 -21.53 -19.99
CA ARG A 460 -29.44 -20.67 -19.18
C ARG A 460 -29.04 -19.20 -19.26
N ILE A 461 -27.75 -18.90 -19.27
CA ILE A 461 -27.23 -17.55 -19.49
C ILE A 461 -27.57 -17.07 -20.90
N LYS A 462 -27.42 -17.92 -21.92
CA LYS A 462 -27.84 -17.59 -23.30
C LYS A 462 -29.36 -17.42 -23.44
N GLU A 463 -30.16 -18.22 -22.73
CA GLU A 463 -31.62 -18.06 -22.68
C GLU A 463 -32.00 -16.73 -22.00
N LEU A 464 -31.35 -16.37 -20.89
CA LEU A 464 -31.59 -15.10 -20.19
C LEU A 464 -31.14 -13.88 -21.01
N GLN A 465 -30.10 -14.02 -21.84
CA GLN A 465 -29.64 -12.97 -22.76
C GLN A 465 -30.53 -12.82 -24.01
N ASN A 466 -31.29 -13.87 -24.37
CA ASN A 466 -32.17 -13.88 -25.54
C ASN A 466 -33.66 -13.69 -25.22
N GLN A 467 -34.02 -13.56 -23.94
CA GLN A 467 -35.37 -13.14 -23.58
C GLN A 467 -35.52 -11.64 -23.85
N PRO A 468 -36.47 -11.20 -24.69
CA PRO A 468 -36.81 -9.79 -24.77
C PRO A 468 -37.26 -9.34 -23.38
N PRO A 469 -36.81 -8.17 -22.90
CA PRO A 469 -37.10 -7.71 -21.55
C PRO A 469 -38.61 -7.68 -21.38
N GLN A 470 -39.14 -8.58 -20.56
CA GLN A 470 -40.49 -8.41 -20.04
C GLN A 470 -40.41 -7.26 -19.05
N ILE A 471 -40.66 -6.06 -19.59
CA ILE A 471 -40.95 -4.85 -18.86
C ILE A 471 -42.18 -5.15 -18.01
N ASN A 472 -41.93 -5.61 -16.79
CA ASN A 472 -42.93 -5.50 -15.74
C ASN A 472 -43.01 -4.00 -15.43
N ASN A 473 -44.09 -3.37 -15.89
CA ASN A 473 -44.37 -1.94 -15.75
C ASN A 473 -44.23 -1.48 -14.30
N ASN A 474 -43.04 -1.02 -13.92
CA ASN A 474 -42.84 -0.10 -12.81
C ASN A 474 -42.39 1.24 -13.41
N GLN A 475 -43.29 1.84 -14.20
CA GLN A 475 -43.11 3.15 -14.86
C GLN A 475 -42.69 4.27 -13.89
N ASN A 476 -42.84 4.06 -12.59
CA ASN A 476 -42.49 5.04 -11.56
C ASN A 476 -40.99 5.06 -11.23
N VAL A 477 -40.30 3.91 -11.29
CA VAL A 477 -38.88 3.81 -10.92
C VAL A 477 -37.99 4.27 -12.05
N ASP A 478 -38.29 3.86 -13.29
CA ASP A 478 -37.53 4.30 -14.46
C ASP A 478 -37.69 5.80 -14.73
N LYS A 479 -38.88 6.36 -14.46
CA LYS A 479 -39.11 7.81 -14.56
C LYS A 479 -38.34 8.58 -13.50
N GLN A 480 -38.30 8.10 -12.25
CA GLN A 480 -37.46 8.70 -11.21
C GLN A 480 -35.96 8.59 -11.54
N LEU A 481 -35.50 7.47 -12.12
CA LEU A 481 -34.10 7.32 -12.49
C LEU A 481 -33.70 8.23 -13.66
N ILE A 482 -34.60 8.44 -14.62
CA ILE A 482 -34.41 9.37 -15.73
C ILE A 482 -34.42 10.81 -15.21
N ASP A 483 -35.37 11.18 -14.35
CA ASP A 483 -35.47 12.53 -13.78
C ASP A 483 -34.25 12.86 -12.90
N VAL A 484 -33.74 11.90 -12.11
CA VAL A 484 -32.53 12.07 -11.30
C VAL A 484 -31.28 12.19 -12.19
N ASN A 485 -31.16 11.37 -13.23
CA ASN A 485 -30.05 11.46 -14.18
C ASN A 485 -30.10 12.77 -14.99
N GLU A 486 -31.29 13.25 -15.33
CA GLU A 486 -31.46 14.50 -16.05
C GLU A 486 -31.16 15.71 -15.15
N GLN A 487 -31.56 15.65 -13.88
CA GLN A 487 -31.12 16.63 -12.88
C GLN A 487 -29.60 16.62 -12.67
N GLN A 488 -28.96 15.45 -12.63
CA GLN A 488 -27.50 15.35 -12.53
C GLN A 488 -26.81 15.93 -13.77
N ARG A 489 -27.33 15.65 -14.98
CA ARG A 489 -26.80 16.23 -16.23
C ARG A 489 -26.93 17.75 -16.25
N LYS A 490 -28.05 18.31 -15.77
CA LYS A 490 -28.23 19.77 -15.63
C LYS A 490 -27.25 20.37 -14.63
N ARG A 491 -27.02 19.73 -13.48
CA ARG A 491 -26.01 20.18 -12.49
C ARG A 491 -24.59 20.14 -13.05
N ILE A 492 -24.24 19.09 -13.80
CA ILE A 492 -22.93 19.00 -14.46
C ILE A 492 -22.77 20.13 -15.49
N GLN A 493 -23.80 20.39 -16.29
CA GLN A 493 -23.77 21.46 -17.29
C GLN A 493 -23.70 22.86 -16.66
N GLU A 494 -24.37 23.08 -15.53
CA GLU A 494 -24.25 24.32 -14.73
C GLU A 494 -22.83 24.48 -14.15
N GLN A 495 -22.23 23.40 -13.64
CA GLN A 495 -20.86 23.41 -13.13
C GLN A 495 -19.84 23.64 -14.25
N ASP A 496 -20.00 23.04 -15.42
CA ASP A 496 -19.15 23.27 -16.59
C ASP A 496 -19.23 24.73 -17.06
N THR A 497 -20.41 25.34 -16.97
CA THR A 497 -20.61 26.76 -17.30
C THR A 497 -19.91 27.66 -16.27
N GLN A 498 -19.98 27.33 -14.98
CA GLN A 498 -19.27 28.06 -13.92
C GLN A 498 -17.74 27.93 -14.06
N ILE A 499 -17.24 26.75 -14.42
CA ILE A 499 -15.82 26.52 -14.70
C ILE A 499 -15.37 27.36 -15.88
N SER A 500 -16.14 27.37 -16.98
CA SER A 500 -15.82 28.20 -18.15
C SER A 500 -15.81 29.70 -17.83
N GLN A 501 -16.71 30.18 -16.97
CA GLN A 501 -16.73 31.57 -16.51
C GLN A 501 -15.52 31.92 -15.64
N LEU A 502 -15.10 31.02 -14.74
CA LEU A 502 -13.90 31.18 -13.92
C LEU A 502 -12.62 31.16 -14.77
N GLU A 503 -12.53 30.29 -15.78
CA GLU A 503 -11.40 30.26 -16.71
C GLU A 503 -11.29 31.57 -17.52
N GLU A 504 -12.42 32.17 -17.91
CA GLU A 504 -12.45 33.45 -18.59
C GLU A 504 -12.07 34.62 -17.66
N GLN A 505 -12.51 34.59 -16.40
CA GLN A 505 -12.05 35.54 -15.37
C GLN A 505 -10.55 35.43 -15.09
N ILE A 506 -9.98 34.23 -15.07
CA ILE A 506 -8.53 34.02 -14.92
C ILE A 506 -7.77 34.58 -16.13
N LYS A 507 -8.27 34.36 -17.35
CA LYS A 507 -7.67 34.95 -18.56
C LYS A 507 -7.69 36.47 -18.53
N TYR A 508 -8.80 37.06 -18.08
CA TYR A 508 -8.93 38.52 -17.93
C TYR A 508 -7.97 39.05 -16.86
N SER A 509 -7.88 38.38 -15.70
CA SER A 509 -6.95 38.74 -14.62
C SER A 509 -5.48 38.68 -15.06
N ASN A 510 -5.08 37.63 -15.78
CA ASN A 510 -3.71 37.49 -16.28
C ASN A 510 -3.36 38.59 -17.28
N LYS A 511 -4.28 38.93 -18.19
CA LYS A 511 -4.09 40.04 -19.13
C LYS A 511 -3.96 41.37 -18.40
N LEU A 512 -4.77 41.61 -17.37
CA LEU A 512 -4.69 42.83 -16.56
C LEU A 512 -3.36 42.94 -15.80
N GLN A 513 -2.76 41.80 -15.44
CA GLN A 513 -1.44 41.74 -14.80
C GLN A 513 -0.31 41.98 -15.81
N GLU A 514 -0.42 41.47 -17.04
CA GLU A 514 0.51 41.75 -18.14
C GLU A 514 0.49 43.26 -18.50
N ASP A 515 -0.70 43.84 -18.67
CA ASP A 515 -0.87 45.27 -18.96
C ASP A 515 -0.30 46.17 -17.84
N ALA A 516 -0.48 45.76 -16.57
CA ALA A 516 0.11 46.47 -15.43
C ALA A 516 1.65 46.36 -15.39
N GLN A 517 2.22 45.21 -15.76
CA GLN A 517 3.68 45.04 -15.85
C GLN A 517 4.27 45.87 -16.99
N GLU A 518 3.59 45.95 -18.14
CA GLU A 518 4.00 46.79 -19.26
C GLU A 518 3.97 48.29 -18.89
N MET A 519 2.94 48.74 -18.17
CA MET A 519 2.84 50.11 -17.67
C MET A 519 3.97 50.43 -16.67
N VAL A 520 4.27 49.53 -15.74
CA VAL A 520 5.40 49.70 -14.79
C VAL A 520 6.74 49.76 -15.53
N SER A 521 6.95 48.91 -16.55
CA SER A 521 8.17 48.95 -17.37
C SER A 521 8.32 50.27 -18.12
N THR A 522 7.22 50.80 -18.64
CA THR A 522 7.19 52.08 -19.36
C THR A 522 7.51 53.26 -18.42
N ILE A 523 6.94 53.28 -17.21
CA ILE A 523 7.23 54.31 -16.19
C ILE A 523 8.70 54.23 -15.74
N GLN A 524 9.23 53.03 -15.51
CA GLN A 524 10.64 52.84 -15.14
C GLN A 524 11.59 53.35 -16.22
N LYS A 525 11.28 53.13 -17.50
CA LYS A 525 12.06 53.65 -18.62
C LYS A 525 12.02 55.17 -18.67
N SER A 526 10.84 55.78 -18.51
CA SER A 526 10.67 57.24 -18.47
C SER A 526 11.43 57.89 -17.30
N ASN A 527 11.40 57.28 -16.11
CA ASN A 527 12.16 57.75 -14.95
C ASN A 527 13.67 57.77 -15.24
N LYS A 528 14.18 56.70 -15.85
CA LYS A 528 15.61 56.59 -16.20
C LYS A 528 16.04 57.64 -17.23
N GLU A 529 15.18 57.97 -18.19
CA GLU A 529 15.44 59.03 -19.18
C GLU A 529 15.45 60.42 -18.53
N LEU A 530 14.54 60.69 -17.59
CA LEU A 530 14.50 61.96 -16.85
C LEU A 530 15.68 62.12 -15.87
N GLU A 531 16.11 61.04 -15.21
CA GLU A 531 17.33 61.04 -14.39
C GLU A 531 18.58 61.40 -15.22
N GLN A 532 18.69 60.85 -16.44
CA GLN A 532 19.79 61.19 -17.36
C GLN A 532 19.75 62.65 -17.81
N GLN A 533 18.56 63.20 -18.07
CA GLN A 533 18.40 64.61 -18.42
C GLN A 533 18.79 65.52 -17.25
N LEU A 534 18.33 65.20 -16.03
CA LEU A 534 18.70 65.94 -14.82
C LEU A 534 20.22 65.90 -14.57
N GLU A 535 20.85 64.74 -14.72
CA GLU A 535 22.31 64.61 -14.56
C GLU A 535 23.07 65.44 -15.60
N THR A 536 22.59 65.50 -16.84
CA THR A 536 23.18 66.31 -17.91
C THR A 536 23.06 67.81 -17.58
N SER A 537 21.89 68.28 -17.14
CA SER A 537 21.72 69.68 -16.70
C SER A 537 22.61 70.02 -15.50
N LEU A 538 22.75 69.13 -14.50
CA LEU A 538 23.64 69.33 -13.35
C LEU A 538 25.11 69.44 -13.75
N ARG A 539 25.58 68.66 -14.74
CA ARG A 539 26.95 68.79 -15.28
C ARG A 539 27.14 70.13 -15.99
N THR A 540 26.19 70.51 -16.84
CA THR A 540 26.23 71.79 -17.56
C THR A 540 26.28 72.99 -16.60
N ASN A 541 25.52 72.91 -15.50
CA ASN A 541 25.50 73.94 -14.45
C ASN A 541 26.85 74.02 -13.70
N LYS A 542 27.47 72.88 -13.38
CA LYS A 542 28.83 72.83 -12.82
C LYS A 542 29.87 73.46 -13.75
N ASP A 543 29.81 73.17 -15.04
CA ASP A 543 30.74 73.72 -16.03
C ASP A 543 30.60 75.24 -16.17
N LEU A 544 29.36 75.76 -16.18
CA LEU A 544 29.09 77.20 -16.16
C LEU A 544 29.63 77.87 -14.88
N TYR A 545 29.47 77.22 -13.73
CA TYR A 545 30.00 77.74 -12.46
C TYR A 545 31.53 77.82 -12.47
N ILE A 546 32.21 76.84 -13.05
CA ILE A 546 33.66 76.84 -13.25
C ILE A 546 34.08 77.97 -14.20
N GLN A 547 33.38 78.15 -15.33
CA GLN A 547 33.66 79.26 -16.27
C GLN A 547 33.50 80.64 -15.62
N ILE A 548 32.46 80.85 -14.81
CA ILE A 548 32.25 82.11 -14.07
C ILE A 548 33.41 82.32 -13.08
N LYS A 549 33.85 81.26 -12.39
CA LYS A 549 34.98 81.32 -11.46
C LYS A 549 36.29 81.64 -12.17
N ASP A 550 36.53 81.05 -13.33
CA ASP A 550 37.75 81.28 -14.12
C ASP A 550 37.79 82.69 -14.70
N LEU A 551 36.65 83.23 -15.17
CA LEU A 551 36.54 84.63 -15.59
C LEU A 551 36.84 85.61 -14.44
N LYS A 552 36.34 85.33 -13.23
CA LYS A 552 36.66 86.11 -12.02
C LYS A 552 38.14 86.02 -11.63
N ASN A 553 38.78 84.88 -11.84
CA ASN A 553 40.21 84.72 -11.58
C ASN A 553 41.08 85.42 -12.64
N GLN A 554 40.67 85.41 -13.91
CA GLN A 554 41.37 86.10 -15.00
C GLN A 554 41.30 87.63 -14.88
N SER A 555 40.23 88.18 -14.29
CA SER A 555 40.16 89.63 -14.00
C SER A 555 41.18 90.09 -12.95
N SER A 556 41.72 89.15 -12.16
CA SER A 556 42.69 89.42 -11.09
C SER A 556 44.16 89.48 -11.57
N GLN A 557 44.44 89.17 -12.84
CA GLN A 557 45.82 89.01 -13.36
C GLN A 557 46.17 89.89 -14.58
N ILE A 558 45.36 90.90 -14.93
CA ILE A 558 45.71 91.82 -16.03
C ILE A 558 46.69 92.88 -15.50
N GLN A 559 48.00 92.66 -15.68
CA GLN A 559 49.00 93.72 -15.54
C GLN A 559 48.93 94.70 -16.73
N PRO A 560 49.07 96.01 -16.50
CA PRO A 560 49.01 97.01 -17.56
C PRO A 560 50.31 97.02 -18.38
N PRO A 561 50.26 97.08 -19.72
CA PRO A 561 51.41 97.43 -20.54
C PRO A 561 51.62 98.95 -20.56
N SER A 562 52.87 99.37 -20.37
CA SER A 562 53.39 100.75 -20.36
C SER A 562 53.03 101.62 -21.58
N PRO A 563 53.38 102.93 -21.52
CA PRO A 563 52.54 104.02 -21.11
C PRO A 563 51.77 104.63 -22.30
N MET A 564 50.45 104.68 -22.22
CA MET A 564 49.63 105.53 -23.09
C MET A 564 48.91 106.57 -22.24
N THR A 565 48.76 107.78 -22.78
CA THR A 565 48.25 108.99 -22.10
C THR A 565 47.03 108.75 -21.19
N PRO A 566 46.92 109.45 -20.03
CA PRO A 566 45.98 109.15 -18.93
C PRO A 566 44.48 109.05 -19.29
N GLN A 567 44.09 109.55 -20.46
CA GLN A 567 42.69 109.61 -20.89
C GLN A 567 42.26 108.39 -21.75
N ARG A 568 43.22 107.72 -22.42
CA ARG A 568 42.93 106.49 -23.20
C ARG A 568 42.92 105.24 -22.33
N GLU A 569 43.73 105.21 -21.27
CA GLU A 569 43.81 104.10 -20.33
C GLU A 569 42.50 103.93 -19.52
N LYS A 570 41.90 105.06 -19.12
CA LYS A 570 40.57 105.08 -18.47
C LYS A 570 39.48 104.50 -19.38
N ASN A 571 39.44 104.89 -20.66
CA ASN A 571 38.43 104.38 -21.60
C ASN A 571 38.64 102.91 -21.97
N TYR A 572 39.89 102.44 -22.05
CA TYR A 572 40.18 101.03 -22.34
C TYR A 572 39.83 100.12 -21.16
N GLN A 573 40.16 100.54 -19.92
CA GLN A 573 39.76 99.82 -18.71
C GLN A 573 38.24 99.81 -18.49
N ILE A 574 37.56 100.92 -18.80
CA ILE A 574 36.09 100.99 -18.74
C ILE A 574 35.44 100.06 -19.78
N ASN A 575 35.96 99.99 -21.00
CA ASN A 575 35.42 99.09 -22.03
C ASN A 575 35.66 97.61 -21.72
N ILE A 576 36.83 97.23 -21.18
CA ILE A 576 37.08 95.85 -20.75
C ILE A 576 36.15 95.47 -19.59
N ALA A 577 35.98 96.34 -18.60
CA ALA A 577 35.07 96.12 -17.48
C ALA A 577 33.60 96.01 -17.93
N LEU A 578 33.17 96.82 -18.91
CA LEU A 578 31.81 96.76 -19.48
C LEU A 578 31.56 95.46 -20.26
N ILE A 579 32.52 95.00 -21.06
CA ILE A 579 32.41 93.75 -21.82
C ILE A 579 32.42 92.55 -20.86
N GLN A 580 33.27 92.58 -19.83
CA GLN A 580 33.32 91.55 -18.79
C GLN A 580 32.00 91.49 -18.00
N LYS A 581 31.47 92.64 -17.58
CA LYS A 581 30.18 92.71 -16.89
C LYS A 581 29.03 92.19 -17.75
N LYS A 582 29.01 92.54 -19.04
CA LYS A 582 28.00 92.04 -19.99
C LYS A 582 28.09 90.52 -20.20
N ASN A 583 29.30 89.97 -20.24
CA ASN A 583 29.49 88.52 -20.35
C ASN A 583 29.11 87.79 -19.05
N GLU A 584 29.44 88.35 -17.89
CA GLU A 584 28.99 87.82 -16.59
C GLU A 584 27.46 87.83 -16.47
N GLU A 585 26.80 88.92 -16.87
CA GLU A 585 25.33 89.03 -16.87
C GLU A 585 24.68 88.01 -17.84
N GLN A 586 25.29 87.77 -19.01
CA GLN A 586 24.82 86.74 -19.95
C GLN A 586 25.02 85.31 -19.42
N LEU A 587 26.14 85.00 -18.78
CA LEU A 587 26.36 83.71 -18.15
C LEU A 587 25.44 83.51 -16.95
N GLN A 588 25.22 84.54 -16.13
CA GLN A 588 24.31 84.49 -15.00
C GLN A 588 22.86 84.25 -15.46
N SER A 589 22.42 84.94 -16.52
CA SER A 589 21.09 84.70 -17.10
C SER A 589 20.92 83.26 -17.61
N LYS A 590 21.95 82.67 -18.22
CA LYS A 590 21.92 81.25 -18.63
C LYS A 590 21.92 80.30 -17.44
N LEU A 591 22.65 80.62 -16.38
CA LEU A 591 22.67 79.85 -15.14
C LEU A 591 21.29 79.81 -14.49
N ASP A 592 20.62 80.96 -14.42
CA ASP A 592 19.28 81.09 -13.85
C ASP A 592 18.24 80.31 -14.68
N GLN A 593 18.37 80.32 -16.02
CA GLN A 593 17.51 79.52 -16.91
C GLN A 593 17.70 78.00 -16.71
N GLU A 594 18.93 77.52 -16.55
CA GLU A 594 19.20 76.10 -16.28
C GLU A 594 18.76 75.71 -14.85
N GLN A 595 18.87 76.60 -13.87
CA GLN A 595 18.31 76.37 -12.53
C GLN A 595 16.79 76.23 -12.56
N GLN A 596 16.08 77.04 -13.36
CA GLN A 596 14.63 76.90 -13.55
C GLN A 596 14.26 75.57 -14.22
N LYS A 597 15.04 75.09 -15.19
CA LYS A 597 14.83 73.76 -15.80
C LYS A 597 15.01 72.63 -14.79
N ILE A 598 16.03 72.71 -13.93
CA ILE A 598 16.27 71.71 -12.87
C ILE A 598 15.06 71.63 -11.94
N VAL A 599 14.53 72.77 -11.47
CA VAL A 599 13.34 72.81 -10.61
C VAL A 599 12.13 72.17 -11.29
N LEU A 600 11.95 72.40 -12.60
CA LEU A 600 10.84 71.82 -13.37
C LEU A 600 10.98 70.29 -13.49
N LEU A 601 12.18 69.79 -13.76
CA LEU A 601 12.48 68.35 -13.83
C LEU A 601 12.32 67.67 -12.48
N GLU A 602 12.75 68.30 -11.38
CA GLU A 602 12.54 67.81 -10.02
C GLU A 602 11.04 67.71 -9.68
N GLN A 603 10.24 68.69 -10.09
CA GLN A 603 8.77 68.63 -9.92
C GLN A 603 8.15 67.47 -10.70
N GLN A 604 8.59 67.21 -11.94
CA GLN A 604 8.12 66.07 -12.74
C GLN A 604 8.53 64.72 -12.13
N ILE A 605 9.77 64.58 -11.66
CA ILE A 605 10.24 63.37 -10.96
C ILE A 605 9.43 63.12 -9.69
N ASN A 606 9.16 64.16 -8.91
CA ASN A 606 8.34 64.05 -7.69
C ASN A 606 6.89 63.63 -7.99
N GLN A 607 6.31 64.12 -9.08
CA GLN A 607 4.98 63.72 -9.51
C GLN A 607 4.92 62.24 -9.94
N MET A 608 5.88 61.78 -10.76
CA MET A 608 5.95 60.36 -11.16
C MET A 608 6.26 59.44 -9.98
N ASN A 609 7.09 59.87 -9.03
CA ASN A 609 7.35 59.11 -7.81
C ASN A 609 6.09 58.94 -6.96
N LYS A 610 5.22 59.96 -6.91
CA LYS A 610 3.91 59.88 -6.24
C LYS A 610 2.98 58.89 -6.94
N GLU A 611 2.97 58.86 -8.27
CA GLU A 611 2.20 57.89 -9.07
C GLU A 611 2.73 56.46 -8.89
N LEU A 612 4.05 56.29 -8.87
CA LEU A 612 4.69 55.01 -8.59
C LEU A 612 4.34 54.49 -7.18
N LEU A 613 4.33 55.36 -6.18
CA LEU A 613 3.93 55.01 -4.81
C LEU A 613 2.46 54.56 -4.76
N GLY A 614 1.58 55.26 -5.50
CA GLY A 614 0.17 54.87 -5.64
C GLY A 614 -0.02 53.51 -6.30
N LEU A 615 0.73 53.22 -7.36
CA LEU A 615 0.73 51.90 -8.02
C LEU A 615 1.30 50.80 -7.12
N GLN A 616 2.34 51.09 -6.33
CA GLN A 616 2.89 50.15 -5.36
C GLN A 616 1.89 49.82 -4.25
N GLN A 617 1.16 50.82 -3.75
CA GLN A 617 0.10 50.63 -2.77
C GLN A 617 -1.04 49.77 -3.34
N LEU A 618 -1.49 50.06 -4.57
CA LEU A 618 -2.50 49.26 -5.28
C LEU A 618 -2.04 47.81 -5.46
N ASN A 619 -0.76 47.58 -5.76
CA ASN A 619 -0.20 46.23 -5.87
C ASN A 619 -0.13 45.51 -4.52
N GLN A 620 0.20 46.21 -3.44
CA GLN A 620 0.15 45.63 -2.08
C GLN A 620 -1.27 45.23 -1.69
N ASP A 621 -2.26 46.06 -2.01
CA ASP A 621 -3.67 45.76 -1.71
C ASP A 621 -4.19 44.60 -2.58
N LYS A 622 -3.77 44.51 -3.85
CA LYS A 622 -4.03 43.31 -4.68
C LYS A 622 -3.38 42.05 -4.10
N LEU A 623 -2.13 42.13 -3.63
CA LEU A 623 -1.46 40.99 -2.99
C LEU A 623 -2.14 40.56 -1.69
N LYS A 624 -2.71 41.48 -0.92
CA LYS A 624 -3.56 41.15 0.24
C LYS A 624 -4.84 40.44 -0.17
N ILE A 625 -5.52 40.90 -1.23
CA ILE A 625 -6.72 40.24 -1.76
C ILE A 625 -6.39 38.83 -2.28
N ILE A 626 -5.29 38.68 -3.01
CA ILE A 626 -4.80 37.38 -3.49
C ILE A 626 -4.47 36.48 -2.29
N GLY A 627 -3.77 36.97 -1.27
CA GLY A 627 -3.49 36.21 -0.05
C GLY A 627 -4.76 35.75 0.67
N ASN A 628 -5.79 36.59 0.76
CA ASN A 628 -7.09 36.22 1.34
C ASN A 628 -7.83 35.16 0.50
N LEU A 629 -7.74 35.24 -0.84
CA LEU A 629 -8.29 34.23 -1.74
C LEU A 629 -7.50 32.91 -1.66
N GLU A 630 -6.17 32.97 -1.52
CA GLU A 630 -5.32 31.79 -1.29
C GLU A 630 -5.66 31.11 0.04
N VAL A 631 -5.89 31.87 1.12
CA VAL A 631 -6.35 31.32 2.40
C VAL A 631 -7.70 30.64 2.25
N ARG A 632 -8.68 31.28 1.59
CA ARG A 632 -9.98 30.65 1.31
C ARG A 632 -9.87 29.42 0.41
N LEU A 633 -8.96 29.42 -0.56
CA LEU A 633 -8.69 28.26 -1.41
C LEU A 633 -8.05 27.13 -0.59
N ILE A 634 -7.14 27.43 0.33
CA ILE A 634 -6.54 26.46 1.25
C ILE A 634 -7.61 25.88 2.20
N GLU A 635 -8.52 26.70 2.71
CA GLU A 635 -9.66 26.25 3.51
C GLU A 635 -10.59 25.35 2.69
N LEU A 636 -10.93 25.72 1.45
CA LEU A 636 -11.70 24.88 0.53
C LEU A 636 -11.00 23.56 0.20
N ASP A 637 -9.68 23.58 -0.02
CA ASP A 637 -8.87 22.39 -0.27
C ASP A 637 -8.78 21.51 0.99
N SER A 638 -8.73 22.10 2.17
CA SER A 638 -8.78 21.38 3.45
C SER A 638 -10.12 20.69 3.62
N THR A 639 -11.23 21.40 3.43
CA THR A 639 -12.58 20.85 3.50
C THR A 639 -12.81 19.77 2.41
N LYS A 640 -12.23 19.96 1.22
CA LYS A 640 -12.25 18.95 0.16
C LYS A 640 -11.47 17.69 0.54
N ARG A 641 -10.28 17.82 1.13
CA ARG A 641 -9.50 16.68 1.64
C ARG A 641 -10.21 15.98 2.78
N GLU A 642 -10.90 16.71 3.64
CA GLU A 642 -11.72 16.13 4.71
C GLU A 642 -12.92 15.37 4.14
N ASN A 643 -13.60 15.91 3.12
CA ASN A 643 -14.66 15.19 2.40
C ASN A 643 -14.13 13.95 1.63
N GLU A 644 -12.95 14.04 1.01
CA GLU A 644 -12.29 12.89 0.37
C GLU A 644 -11.91 11.83 1.41
N LYS A 645 -11.42 12.25 2.59
CA LYS A 645 -11.14 11.36 3.72
C LYS A 645 -12.41 10.67 4.21
N LEU A 646 -13.50 11.40 4.42
CA LEU A 646 -14.81 10.84 4.78
C LEU A 646 -15.33 9.88 3.72
N THR A 647 -15.16 10.20 2.43
CA THR A 647 -15.54 9.33 1.32
C THR A 647 -14.73 8.03 1.33
N LEU A 648 -13.43 8.10 1.59
CA LEU A 648 -12.57 6.92 1.73
C LEU A 648 -12.89 6.11 2.98
N GLU A 649 -13.23 6.75 4.10
CA GLU A 649 -13.70 6.08 5.32
C GLU A 649 -15.03 5.37 5.09
N ILE A 650 -15.99 6.00 4.41
CA ILE A 650 -17.25 5.36 3.99
C ILE A 650 -16.98 4.18 3.06
N ALA A 651 -16.10 4.33 2.06
CA ALA A 651 -15.73 3.23 1.17
C ALA A 651 -15.02 2.07 1.90
N ALA A 652 -14.19 2.38 2.89
CA ALA A 652 -13.54 1.38 3.74
C ALA A 652 -14.54 0.67 4.67
N LEU A 653 -15.54 1.39 5.19
CA LEU A 653 -16.64 0.81 5.96
C LEU A 653 -17.51 -0.10 5.08
N LEU A 654 -17.83 0.30 3.85
CA LEU A 654 -18.56 -0.53 2.89
C LEU A 654 -17.79 -1.81 2.55
N LYS A 655 -16.47 -1.72 2.31
CA LYS A 655 -15.63 -2.91 2.11
C LYS A 655 -15.55 -3.81 3.34
N LYS A 656 -15.58 -3.24 4.56
CA LYS A 656 -15.66 -4.03 5.79
C LYS A 656 -17.01 -4.72 5.90
N ILE A 657 -18.11 -4.07 5.54
CA ILE A 657 -19.44 -4.67 5.52
C ILE A 657 -19.45 -5.83 4.50
N GLU A 658 -19.00 -5.62 3.27
CA GLU A 658 -18.89 -6.65 2.24
C GLU A 658 -18.00 -7.83 2.69
N HIS A 659 -16.89 -7.55 3.38
CA HIS A 659 -16.05 -8.59 3.95
C HIS A 659 -16.75 -9.37 5.08
N HIS A 660 -17.48 -8.69 5.98
CA HIS A 660 -18.26 -9.38 7.01
C HIS A 660 -19.38 -10.22 6.40
N GLU A 661 -20.03 -9.74 5.34
CA GLU A 661 -21.03 -10.52 4.58
C GLU A 661 -20.40 -11.79 3.99
N LEU A 662 -19.21 -11.69 3.38
CA LEU A 662 -18.48 -12.85 2.87
C LEU A 662 -18.05 -13.81 3.99
N VAL A 663 -17.63 -13.30 5.15
CA VAL A 663 -17.31 -14.13 6.32
C VAL A 663 -18.55 -14.83 6.86
N ILE A 664 -19.71 -14.16 6.89
CA ILE A 664 -20.99 -14.77 7.28
C ILE A 664 -21.38 -15.88 6.29
N ILE A 665 -21.22 -15.65 4.98
CA ILE A 665 -21.47 -16.66 3.94
C ILE A 665 -20.52 -17.86 4.13
N GLN A 666 -19.23 -17.62 4.33
CA GLN A 666 -18.26 -18.70 4.57
C GLN A 666 -18.58 -19.48 5.85
N GLN A 667 -18.98 -18.79 6.93
CA GLN A 667 -19.39 -19.44 8.18
C GLN A 667 -20.67 -20.26 8.00
N GLN A 668 -21.58 -19.84 7.13
CA GLN A 668 -22.77 -20.62 6.77
C GLN A 668 -22.39 -21.88 5.97
N GLU A 669 -21.49 -21.75 4.98
CA GLU A 669 -20.97 -22.90 4.22
C GLU A 669 -20.23 -23.88 5.13
N ASP A 670 -19.35 -23.39 6.01
CA ASP A 670 -18.62 -24.23 6.98
C ASP A 670 -19.59 -24.94 7.95
N LEU A 671 -20.69 -24.30 8.33
CA LEU A 671 -21.72 -24.87 9.20
C LEU A 671 -22.56 -25.93 8.46
N GLU A 672 -22.84 -25.72 7.18
CA GLU A 672 -23.48 -26.73 6.31
C GLU A 672 -22.56 -27.94 6.08
N ASP A 673 -21.27 -27.72 5.85
CA ASP A 673 -20.26 -28.77 5.73
C ASP A 673 -20.09 -29.56 7.04
N LEU A 674 -20.09 -28.86 8.18
CA LEU A 674 -20.01 -29.49 9.50
C LEU A 674 -21.28 -30.31 9.78
N LYS A 675 -22.45 -29.80 9.39
CA LYS A 675 -23.72 -30.53 9.48
C LYS A 675 -23.72 -31.77 8.59
N ALA A 676 -23.22 -31.66 7.35
CA ALA A 676 -23.08 -32.79 6.45
C ALA A 676 -22.11 -33.86 6.99
N LYS A 677 -20.98 -33.44 7.60
CA LYS A 677 -20.04 -34.35 8.29
C LYS A 677 -20.66 -34.99 9.52
N TYR A 678 -21.43 -34.24 10.30
CA TYR A 678 -22.16 -34.78 11.45
C TYR A 678 -23.19 -35.83 11.00
N ASP A 679 -23.96 -35.56 9.95
CA ASP A 679 -24.93 -36.50 9.39
C ASP A 679 -24.22 -37.75 8.82
N GLN A 680 -23.05 -37.59 8.20
CA GLN A 680 -22.23 -38.70 7.72
C GLN A 680 -21.67 -39.54 8.88
N LEU A 681 -21.17 -38.90 9.94
CA LEU A 681 -20.69 -39.59 11.15
C LEU A 681 -21.83 -40.28 11.90
N SER A 682 -23.01 -39.67 11.97
CA SER A 682 -24.22 -40.30 12.51
C SER A 682 -24.57 -41.56 11.74
N LYS A 683 -24.56 -41.51 10.39
CA LYS A 683 -24.76 -42.69 9.54
C LYS A 683 -23.68 -43.74 9.71
N GLN A 684 -22.42 -43.34 9.86
CA GLN A 684 -21.33 -44.29 10.16
C GLN A 684 -21.49 -44.93 11.54
N HIS A 685 -21.95 -44.18 12.55
CA HIS A 685 -22.28 -44.72 13.86
C HIS A 685 -23.48 -45.66 13.82
N GLU A 686 -24.46 -45.39 12.97
CA GLU A 686 -25.60 -46.28 12.73
C GLU A 686 -25.13 -47.59 12.09
N ILE A 687 -24.29 -47.54 11.07
CA ILE A 687 -23.66 -48.71 10.43
C ILE A 687 -22.76 -49.47 11.41
N GLN A 688 -21.93 -48.79 12.20
CA GLN A 688 -21.10 -49.42 13.22
C GLN A 688 -21.94 -50.02 14.36
N GLY A 689 -23.10 -49.43 14.66
CA GLY A 689 -24.09 -49.98 15.57
C GLY A 689 -24.65 -51.30 15.05
N GLU A 690 -25.02 -51.34 13.77
CA GLU A 690 -25.48 -52.55 13.09
C GLU A 690 -24.38 -53.63 13.02
N GLU A 691 -23.13 -53.26 12.72
CA GLU A 691 -21.98 -54.18 12.74
C GLU A 691 -21.69 -54.72 14.15
N LEU A 692 -21.77 -53.87 15.18
CA LEU A 692 -21.63 -54.30 16.57
C LEU A 692 -22.77 -55.23 17.01
N ASP A 693 -23.98 -55.00 16.54
CA ASP A 693 -25.11 -55.88 16.79
C ASP A 693 -24.97 -57.20 16.02
N GLN A 694 -24.43 -57.18 14.80
CA GLN A 694 -24.06 -58.38 14.04
C GLN A 694 -22.98 -59.19 14.78
N ILE A 695 -21.94 -58.54 15.29
CA ILE A 695 -20.88 -59.17 16.10
C ILE A 695 -21.45 -59.70 17.42
N ARG A 696 -22.42 -59.02 18.04
CA ARG A 696 -23.11 -59.52 19.24
C ARG A 696 -23.97 -60.74 18.94
N ILE A 697 -24.64 -60.78 17.80
CA ILE A 697 -25.40 -61.93 17.33
C ILE A 697 -24.45 -63.11 17.07
N GLU A 698 -23.34 -62.88 16.38
CA GLU A 698 -22.35 -63.90 16.05
C GLU A 698 -21.64 -64.43 17.32
N LYS A 699 -21.30 -63.56 18.28
CA LYS A 699 -20.82 -63.98 19.60
C LYS A 699 -21.85 -64.78 20.39
N ARG A 700 -23.14 -64.43 20.29
CA ARG A 700 -24.21 -65.19 20.94
C ARG A 700 -24.37 -66.57 20.31
N GLN A 701 -24.31 -66.67 18.98
CA GLN A 701 -24.33 -67.94 18.25
C GLN A 701 -23.11 -68.81 18.59
N ASN A 702 -21.91 -68.23 18.65
CA ASN A 702 -20.70 -68.93 19.05
C ASN A 702 -20.78 -69.40 20.51
N LEU A 703 -21.35 -68.60 21.42
CA LEU A 703 -21.58 -68.99 22.81
C LEU A 703 -22.62 -70.11 22.92
N GLU A 704 -23.69 -70.07 22.13
CA GLU A 704 -24.68 -71.13 22.05
C GLU A 704 -24.08 -72.43 21.49
N GLU A 705 -23.20 -72.35 20.50
CA GLU A 705 -22.46 -73.50 19.98
C GLU A 705 -21.48 -74.06 21.03
N TYR A 706 -20.80 -73.19 21.78
CA TYR A 706 -19.93 -73.59 22.88
C TYR A 706 -20.73 -74.31 23.98
N ASN A 707 -21.88 -73.76 24.37
CA ASN A 707 -22.78 -74.37 25.34
C ASN A 707 -23.36 -75.70 24.82
N ARG A 708 -23.62 -75.83 23.51
CA ARG A 708 -24.02 -77.12 22.92
C ARG A 708 -22.90 -78.14 23.02
N LYS A 709 -21.67 -77.79 22.66
CA LYS A 709 -20.50 -78.67 22.77
C LYS A 709 -20.20 -79.04 24.23
N GLU A 710 -20.34 -78.10 25.15
CA GLU A 710 -20.22 -78.36 26.59
C GLU A 710 -21.31 -79.32 27.07
N ASN A 711 -22.56 -79.13 26.65
CA ASN A 711 -23.65 -80.05 26.98
C ASN A 711 -23.45 -81.44 26.34
N GLU A 712 -22.95 -81.53 25.11
CA GLU A 712 -22.57 -82.80 24.49
C GLU A 712 -21.45 -83.50 25.28
N LEU A 713 -20.43 -82.75 25.71
CA LEU A 713 -19.36 -83.28 26.56
C LEU A 713 -19.89 -83.73 27.91
N LEU A 714 -20.81 -82.99 28.54
CA LEU A 714 -21.47 -83.38 29.79
C LEU A 714 -22.29 -84.65 29.61
N LEU A 715 -23.01 -84.80 28.49
CA LEU A 715 -23.74 -86.04 28.15
C LEU A 715 -22.80 -87.22 27.95
N ILE A 716 -21.64 -87.02 27.29
CA ILE A 716 -20.61 -88.04 27.14
C ILE A 716 -20.01 -88.42 28.50
N ILE A 717 -19.71 -87.44 29.35
CA ILE A 717 -19.21 -87.68 30.71
C ILE A 717 -20.23 -88.48 31.53
N GLU A 718 -21.52 -88.17 31.40
CA GLU A 718 -22.58 -88.88 32.09
C GLU A 718 -22.77 -90.31 31.54
N ASP A 719 -22.69 -90.52 30.22
CA ASP A 719 -22.67 -91.88 29.63
C ASP A 719 -21.47 -92.68 30.13
N LEU A 720 -20.28 -92.07 30.19
CA LEU A 720 -19.08 -92.70 30.72
C LEU A 720 -19.21 -93.02 32.21
N LYS A 721 -19.80 -92.15 33.03
CA LYS A 721 -20.11 -92.44 34.43
C LYS A 721 -21.10 -93.58 34.57
N ASN A 722 -22.14 -93.62 33.73
CA ASN A 722 -23.11 -94.71 33.74
C ASN A 722 -22.47 -96.04 33.35
N ARG A 723 -21.62 -96.07 32.32
CA ARG A 723 -20.82 -97.25 31.97
C ARG A 723 -19.85 -97.66 33.07
N LEU A 724 -19.23 -96.70 33.74
CA LEU A 724 -18.35 -96.96 34.89
C LEU A 724 -19.15 -97.57 36.05
N LEU A 725 -20.36 -97.07 36.30
CA LEU A 725 -21.27 -97.59 37.32
C LEU A 725 -21.75 -99.00 36.98
N GLU A 726 -22.03 -99.27 35.71
CA GLU A 726 -22.40 -100.59 35.19
C GLU A 726 -21.24 -101.58 35.29
N MET A 727 -20.03 -101.16 34.90
CA MET A 727 -18.79 -101.91 35.12
C MET A 727 -18.54 -102.17 36.60
N THR A 728 -18.84 -101.20 37.47
CA THR A 728 -18.71 -101.36 38.92
C THR A 728 -19.75 -102.35 39.45
N LYS A 729 -20.98 -102.36 38.93
CA LYS A 729 -22.00 -103.36 39.26
C LYS A 729 -21.61 -104.76 38.77
N LEU A 730 -21.06 -104.87 37.56
CA LEU A 730 -20.55 -106.13 37.02
C LEU A 730 -19.38 -106.64 37.85
N TYR A 731 -18.45 -105.76 38.23
CA TYR A 731 -17.35 -106.08 39.14
C TYR A 731 -17.87 -106.51 40.51
N GLN A 732 -18.86 -105.81 41.07
CA GLN A 732 -19.49 -106.17 42.33
C GLN A 732 -20.20 -107.52 42.23
N THR A 733 -20.91 -107.80 41.14
CA THR A 733 -21.57 -109.10 40.89
C THR A 733 -20.54 -110.22 40.76
N ALA A 734 -19.43 -109.98 40.06
CA ALA A 734 -18.33 -110.95 39.95
C ALA A 734 -17.61 -111.15 41.29
N SER A 735 -17.43 -110.09 42.07
CA SER A 735 -16.89 -110.14 43.44
C SER A 735 -17.81 -110.90 44.38
N ASP A 736 -19.13 -110.68 44.29
CA ASP A 736 -20.14 -111.38 45.08
C ASP A 736 -20.22 -112.87 44.67
N GLN A 737 -20.10 -113.20 43.38
CA GLN A 737 -19.98 -114.58 42.90
C GLN A 737 -18.68 -115.25 43.37
N LEU A 738 -17.57 -114.50 43.43
CA LEU A 738 -16.29 -114.98 43.95
C LEU A 738 -16.38 -115.21 45.47
N ASN A 739 -17.02 -114.31 46.21
CA ASN A 739 -17.25 -114.43 47.65
C ASN A 739 -18.24 -115.56 47.97
N GLN A 740 -19.27 -115.77 47.15
CA GLN A 740 -20.18 -116.92 47.27
C GLN A 740 -19.48 -118.25 46.97
N SER A 741 -18.51 -118.26 46.05
CA SER A 741 -17.62 -119.40 45.79
C SER A 741 -16.62 -119.63 46.93
N LEU A 742 -16.15 -118.55 47.58
CA LEU A 742 -15.31 -118.61 48.79
C LEU A 742 -16.09 -119.16 50.00
N ASP A 743 -17.37 -118.77 50.16
CA ASP A 743 -18.23 -119.26 51.24
C ASP A 743 -18.65 -120.72 51.05
N THR A 744 -18.83 -121.19 49.80
CA THR A 744 -19.01 -122.63 49.53
C THR A 744 -17.73 -123.43 49.80
N ASN A 745 -16.55 -122.84 49.55
CA ASN A 745 -15.27 -123.47 49.87
C ASN A 745 -15.01 -123.50 51.39
N ASN A 746 -15.41 -122.47 52.13
CA ASN A 746 -15.34 -122.42 53.60
C ASN A 746 -16.37 -123.37 54.28
N GLN A 747 -17.55 -123.58 53.68
CA GLN A 747 -18.51 -124.60 54.11
C GLN A 747 -18.03 -126.04 53.84
N LEU A 748 -17.27 -126.26 52.76
CA LEU A 748 -16.60 -127.54 52.49
C LEU A 748 -15.40 -127.78 53.42
N GLN A 749 -14.72 -126.73 53.88
CA GLN A 749 -13.60 -126.83 54.84
C GLN A 749 -14.06 -127.13 56.28
N ASN A 750 -15.27 -126.71 56.67
CA ASN A 750 -15.85 -127.00 57.99
C ASN A 750 -16.53 -128.38 58.09
N LEU A 751 -16.89 -129.02 56.97
CA LEU A 751 -17.37 -130.42 56.94
C LEU A 751 -16.22 -131.45 56.95
N VAL A 752 -14.98 -131.01 56.73
CA VAL A 752 -13.75 -131.85 56.71
C VAL A 752 -13.08 -131.95 58.09
N GLN A 753 -13.51 -131.16 59.09
CA GLN A 753 -13.05 -131.27 60.48
C GLN A 753 -13.99 -132.05 61.42
N GLU A 754 -15.14 -132.57 60.93
CA GLU A 754 -16.16 -133.24 61.77
C GLU A 754 -16.40 -134.73 61.41
N LYS A 755 -15.50 -135.36 60.64
CA LYS A 755 -15.57 -136.80 60.30
C LYS A 755 -14.23 -137.53 60.38
N ASP A 756 -13.36 -137.12 61.30
CA ASP A 756 -12.04 -137.73 61.54
C ASP A 756 -12.03 -138.80 62.65
N GLU A 757 -13.13 -139.58 62.76
CA GLU A 757 -13.18 -140.72 63.70
C GLU A 757 -13.91 -141.98 63.16
N ASN A 758 -14.15 -142.12 61.85
CA ASN A 758 -14.81 -143.33 61.33
C ASN A 758 -14.34 -143.90 59.98
N ILE A 759 -13.17 -143.53 59.44
CA ILE A 759 -12.64 -144.18 58.21
C ILE A 759 -11.19 -144.62 58.40
N LYS A 760 -11.02 -145.54 59.36
CA LYS A 760 -9.92 -146.51 59.43
C LYS A 760 -10.36 -147.91 59.00
N ILE A 761 -11.40 -148.00 58.17
CA ILE A 761 -11.84 -149.24 57.50
C ILE A 761 -12.33 -148.89 56.10
N LEU A 762 -11.39 -148.74 55.17
CA LEU A 762 -11.41 -149.38 53.84
C LEU A 762 -10.22 -148.86 53.01
N GLU A 763 -9.03 -149.22 53.48
CA GLU A 763 -7.93 -149.56 52.58
C GLU A 763 -8.39 -150.72 51.68
N ALA A 764 -8.52 -150.47 50.37
CA ALA A 764 -8.09 -151.35 49.28
C ALA A 764 -8.79 -150.97 47.96
N GLY A 765 -8.09 -150.16 47.15
CA GLY A 765 -8.56 -149.84 45.80
C GLY A 765 -7.57 -149.00 45.00
N ILE A 766 -6.27 -149.26 45.17
CA ILE A 766 -5.18 -148.60 44.44
C ILE A 766 -5.19 -149.03 42.96
N ALA A 767 -4.93 -148.03 42.11
CA ALA A 767 -4.32 -148.09 40.77
C ALA A 767 -5.20 -148.31 39.52
N LYS A 768 -5.34 -147.21 38.75
CA LYS A 768 -4.90 -147.03 37.35
C LYS A 768 -5.48 -145.70 36.84
N GLY A 769 -4.77 -144.70 36.31
CA GLY A 769 -3.38 -144.43 36.00
C GLY A 769 -3.34 -142.96 35.53
N ILE A 770 -2.47 -142.10 36.04
CA ILE A 770 -1.14 -141.84 35.50
C ILE A 770 -1.12 -141.85 33.95
N LYS A 771 -1.62 -140.77 33.33
CA LYS A 771 -1.28 -140.36 31.96
C LYS A 771 -1.60 -138.89 31.62
N LYS A 772 -1.31 -137.93 32.52
CA LYS A 772 -1.46 -136.49 32.22
C LYS A 772 -0.45 -135.54 32.90
N ILE A 773 0.65 -136.10 33.39
CA ILE A 773 1.74 -135.32 34.03
C ILE A 773 2.90 -135.05 33.04
N ALA A 774 2.88 -135.65 31.85
CA ALA A 774 3.90 -135.44 30.81
C ALA A 774 3.60 -134.28 29.83
N GLU A 775 2.51 -133.52 30.00
CA GLU A 775 2.13 -132.39 29.12
C GLU A 775 2.33 -131.00 29.74
N ILE A 776 2.68 -130.91 31.03
CA ILE A 776 2.76 -129.62 31.76
C ILE A 776 4.17 -129.01 31.73
N GLU A 777 5.22 -129.80 31.52
CA GLU A 777 6.61 -129.31 31.57
C GLU A 777 7.12 -128.70 30.24
N ALA A 778 6.34 -128.77 29.15
CA ALA A 778 6.70 -128.14 27.86
C ALA A 778 6.16 -126.70 27.67
N ASN A 779 5.22 -126.24 28.49
CA ASN A 779 4.60 -124.91 28.36
C ASN A 779 5.25 -123.81 29.23
N HIS A 780 6.20 -124.15 30.10
CA HIS A 780 6.76 -123.19 31.06
C HIS A 780 7.92 -122.32 30.53
N HIS A 781 8.39 -122.57 29.30
CA HIS A 781 9.44 -121.78 28.65
C HIS A 781 8.92 -120.73 27.64
N LYS A 782 7.67 -120.84 27.17
CA LYS A 782 7.08 -119.86 26.24
C LYS A 782 6.48 -118.64 26.97
N GLN A 783 5.93 -118.84 28.16
CA GLN A 783 5.34 -117.79 29.00
C GLN A 783 6.39 -116.74 29.45
N LYS A 784 7.63 -117.17 29.76
CA LYS A 784 8.71 -116.25 30.21
C LYS A 784 9.29 -115.35 29.11
N GLU A 785 9.15 -115.73 27.84
CA GLU A 785 9.61 -114.92 26.70
C GLU A 785 8.58 -113.85 26.34
N ASP A 786 7.30 -114.20 26.40
CA ASP A 786 6.17 -113.29 26.13
C ASP A 786 6.04 -112.23 27.24
N ASP A 787 6.16 -112.60 28.52
CA ASP A 787 6.14 -111.65 29.64
C ASP A 787 7.30 -110.64 29.57
N ARG A 788 8.48 -111.05 29.05
CA ARG A 788 9.63 -110.15 28.90
C ARG A 788 9.44 -109.14 27.76
N LYS A 789 8.77 -109.55 26.66
CA LYS A 789 8.35 -108.63 25.59
C LYS A 789 7.28 -107.66 26.05
N THR A 790 6.29 -108.12 26.80
CA THR A 790 5.22 -107.25 27.32
C THR A 790 5.77 -106.22 28.32
N ILE A 791 6.75 -106.60 29.15
CA ILE A 791 7.41 -105.65 30.06
C ILE A 791 8.21 -104.58 29.31
N GLU A 792 8.89 -104.95 28.20
CA GLU A 792 9.64 -103.99 27.39
C GLU A 792 8.71 -103.05 26.61
N GLU A 793 7.61 -103.55 26.05
CA GLU A 793 6.57 -102.75 25.40
C GLU A 793 5.90 -101.79 26.39
N LEU A 794 5.62 -102.24 27.62
CA LEU A 794 5.07 -101.38 28.66
C LEU A 794 6.07 -100.29 29.11
N ARG A 795 7.38 -100.59 29.18
CA ARG A 795 8.41 -99.58 29.45
C ARG A 795 8.48 -98.54 28.34
N GLN A 796 8.41 -98.97 27.08
CA GLN A 796 8.43 -98.07 25.94
C GLN A 796 7.17 -97.17 25.89
N ILE A 797 6.01 -97.71 26.26
CA ILE A 797 4.77 -96.93 26.41
C ILE A 797 4.87 -95.94 27.58
N ILE A 798 5.46 -96.35 28.70
CA ILE A 798 5.68 -95.46 29.85
C ILE A 798 6.62 -94.32 29.47
N ASP A 799 7.71 -94.59 28.75
CA ASP A 799 8.65 -93.55 28.30
C ASP A 799 8.01 -92.60 27.29
N GLN A 800 7.20 -93.10 26.35
CA GLN A 800 6.42 -92.27 25.43
C GLN A 800 5.37 -91.41 26.15
N ASN A 801 4.70 -91.97 27.16
CA ASN A 801 3.73 -91.22 27.94
C ASN A 801 4.42 -90.16 28.81
N ASN A 802 5.58 -90.45 29.39
CA ASN A 802 6.37 -89.47 30.13
C ASN A 802 6.89 -88.34 29.22
N GLN A 803 7.26 -88.65 27.98
CA GLN A 803 7.58 -87.61 26.98
C GLN A 803 6.37 -86.73 26.66
N LYS A 804 5.19 -87.33 26.41
CA LYS A 804 3.95 -86.57 26.17
C LYS A 804 3.53 -85.74 27.38
N ILE A 805 3.70 -86.26 28.60
CA ILE A 805 3.43 -85.50 29.83
C ILE A 805 4.36 -84.30 29.92
N ASN A 806 5.66 -84.47 29.67
CA ASN A 806 6.61 -83.35 29.65
C ASN A 806 6.28 -82.30 28.56
N GLU A 807 5.82 -82.73 27.38
CA GLU A 807 5.37 -81.83 26.31
C GLU A 807 4.10 -81.06 26.73
N LEU A 808 3.12 -81.74 27.33
CA LEU A 808 1.91 -81.11 27.84
C LEU A 808 2.18 -80.16 29.00
N GLU A 809 3.10 -80.50 29.92
CA GLU A 809 3.52 -79.62 31.01
C GLU A 809 4.20 -78.36 30.47
N LYS A 810 4.99 -78.49 29.40
CA LYS A 810 5.61 -77.35 28.71
C LYS A 810 4.57 -76.47 28.01
N ASP A 811 3.60 -77.07 27.34
CA ASP A 811 2.49 -76.36 26.69
C ASP A 811 1.59 -75.64 27.70
N ILE A 812 1.33 -76.27 28.86
CA ILE A 812 0.58 -75.65 29.97
C ILE A 812 1.37 -74.48 30.53
N ALA A 813 2.67 -74.63 30.79
CA ALA A 813 3.52 -73.55 31.26
C ALA A 813 3.61 -72.38 30.26
N GLU A 814 3.62 -72.65 28.95
CA GLU A 814 3.56 -71.61 27.93
C GLU A 814 2.20 -70.90 27.91
N LYS A 815 1.10 -71.65 28.02
CA LYS A 815 -0.26 -71.08 28.08
C LYS A 815 -0.48 -70.26 29.36
N ASP A 816 0.06 -70.69 30.50
CA ASP A 816 -0.01 -69.95 31.76
C ASP A 816 0.82 -68.65 31.69
N ASN A 817 1.98 -68.68 31.04
CA ASN A 817 2.76 -67.45 30.77
C ASN A 817 2.00 -66.48 29.86
N LYS A 818 1.37 -66.96 28.77
CA LYS A 818 0.52 -66.13 27.90
C LYS A 818 -0.71 -65.60 28.63
N LEU A 819 -1.32 -66.39 29.50
CA LEU A 819 -2.45 -65.96 30.32
C LEU A 819 -2.04 -64.83 31.27
N GLU A 820 -0.85 -64.93 31.88
CA GLU A 820 -0.34 -63.88 32.77
C GLU A 820 0.06 -62.61 32.01
N GLU A 821 0.57 -62.75 30.78
CA GLU A 821 0.82 -61.63 29.87
C GLU A 821 -0.49 -60.91 29.49
N HIS A 822 -1.53 -61.65 29.09
CA HIS A 822 -2.86 -61.08 28.84
C HIS A 822 -3.49 -60.46 30.10
N ARG A 823 -3.25 -61.00 31.30
CA ARG A 823 -3.69 -60.37 32.55
C ARG A 823 -2.98 -59.03 32.81
N LYS A 824 -1.69 -58.90 32.47
CA LYS A 824 -0.95 -57.63 32.55
C LYS A 824 -1.46 -56.63 31.53
N GLU A 825 -1.69 -57.06 30.29
CA GLU A 825 -2.30 -56.23 29.24
C GLU A 825 -3.69 -55.73 29.64
N PHE A 826 -4.54 -56.62 30.15
CA PHE A 826 -5.89 -56.27 30.61
C PHE A 826 -5.86 -55.27 31.78
N LYS A 827 -4.93 -55.43 32.74
CA LYS A 827 -4.73 -54.44 33.80
C LYS A 827 -4.30 -53.08 33.24
N THR A 828 -3.43 -53.07 32.24
CA THR A 828 -2.96 -51.85 31.58
C THR A 828 -4.09 -51.16 30.82
N LEU A 829 -4.87 -51.92 30.06
CA LEU A 829 -6.07 -51.44 29.37
C LEU A 829 -7.11 -50.89 30.35
N LYS A 830 -7.30 -51.51 31.51
CA LYS A 830 -8.22 -51.02 32.54
C LYS A 830 -7.79 -49.66 33.09
N VAL A 831 -6.48 -49.43 33.29
CA VAL A 831 -5.94 -48.11 33.69
C VAL A 831 -6.13 -47.08 32.58
N ILE A 832 -5.94 -47.47 31.31
CA ILE A 832 -6.19 -46.59 30.16
C ILE A 832 -7.68 -46.21 30.07
N PHE A 833 -8.59 -47.16 30.29
CA PHE A 833 -10.03 -46.91 30.30
C PHE A 833 -10.44 -45.90 31.38
N VAL A 834 -9.94 -46.05 32.61
CA VAL A 834 -10.21 -45.09 33.71
C VAL A 834 -9.67 -43.70 33.36
N ASN A 835 -8.46 -43.59 32.79
CA ASN A 835 -7.91 -42.31 32.34
C ASN A 835 -8.69 -41.68 31.18
N LEU A 836 -9.25 -42.50 30.28
CA LEU A 836 -10.10 -42.02 29.20
C LEU A 836 -11.44 -41.53 29.72
N GLU A 837 -12.02 -42.19 30.72
CA GLU A 837 -13.28 -41.79 31.37
C GLU A 837 -13.12 -40.46 32.14
N GLU A 838 -11.99 -40.24 32.83
CA GLU A 838 -11.63 -38.93 33.41
C GLU A 838 -11.45 -37.84 32.34
N LYS A 839 -10.83 -38.14 31.19
CA LYS A 839 -10.70 -37.18 30.09
C LYS A 839 -12.05 -36.87 29.46
N TRP A 840 -12.93 -37.86 29.34
CA TRP A 840 -14.25 -37.69 28.74
C TRP A 840 -15.16 -36.85 29.63
N THR A 841 -15.15 -37.09 30.94
CA THR A 841 -15.87 -36.25 31.91
C THR A 841 -15.34 -34.81 31.94
N LYS A 842 -14.03 -34.61 31.80
CA LYS A 842 -13.47 -33.25 31.64
C LYS A 842 -13.95 -32.58 30.35
N LEU A 843 -13.94 -33.29 29.23
CA LEU A 843 -14.40 -32.78 27.93
C LEU A 843 -15.90 -32.44 27.94
N ASP A 844 -16.73 -33.28 28.58
CA ASP A 844 -18.17 -33.02 28.75
C ASP A 844 -18.43 -31.76 29.61
N ASN A 845 -17.63 -31.55 30.66
CA ASN A 845 -17.69 -30.32 31.46
C ASN A 845 -17.25 -29.08 30.66
N ASP A 846 -16.17 -29.18 29.89
CA ASP A 846 -15.69 -28.09 29.02
C ASP A 846 -16.73 -27.75 27.95
N HIS A 847 -17.40 -28.76 27.37
CA HIS A 847 -18.48 -28.57 26.40
C HIS A 847 -19.71 -27.88 27.03
N LYS A 848 -20.09 -28.25 28.25
CA LYS A 848 -21.18 -27.58 29.00
C LYS A 848 -20.86 -26.12 29.30
N ASP A 849 -19.62 -25.82 29.66
CA ASP A 849 -19.18 -24.43 29.90
C ASP A 849 -19.09 -23.61 28.62
N LEU A 850 -18.65 -24.22 27.51
CA LEU A 850 -18.65 -23.59 26.19
C LEU A 850 -20.08 -23.28 25.73
N ASN A 851 -21.02 -24.21 25.92
CA ASN A 851 -22.42 -24.01 25.57
C ASN A 851 -23.05 -22.85 26.37
N LYS A 852 -22.75 -22.74 27.67
CA LYS A 852 -23.19 -21.59 28.49
C LYS A 852 -22.61 -20.25 28.00
N ARG A 853 -21.37 -20.22 27.48
CA ARG A 853 -20.79 -19.01 26.89
C ARG A 853 -21.43 -18.67 25.55
N HIS A 854 -21.74 -19.68 24.74
CA HIS A 854 -22.45 -19.50 23.48
C HIS A 854 -23.86 -18.92 23.70
N GLU A 855 -24.60 -19.44 24.69
CA GLU A 855 -25.91 -18.90 25.08
C GLU A 855 -25.82 -17.43 25.53
N LYS A 856 -24.77 -17.05 26.28
CA LYS A 856 -24.54 -15.63 26.65
C LYS A 856 -24.24 -14.76 25.44
N LEU A 857 -23.41 -15.22 24.52
CA LEU A 857 -23.07 -14.48 23.30
C LEU A 857 -24.30 -14.30 22.40
N ILE A 858 -25.18 -15.30 22.29
CA ILE A 858 -26.45 -15.16 21.57
C ILE A 858 -27.31 -14.07 22.21
N ALA A 859 -27.43 -14.05 23.54
CA ALA A 859 -28.19 -13.02 24.25
C ALA A 859 -27.62 -11.61 24.03
N GLU A 860 -26.29 -11.46 24.03
CA GLU A 860 -25.62 -10.19 23.71
C GLU A 860 -25.87 -9.78 22.24
N CYS A 861 -25.77 -10.71 21.28
CA CYS A 861 -26.09 -10.45 19.88
C CYS A 861 -27.53 -9.97 19.67
N ASP A 862 -28.49 -10.56 20.39
CA ASP A 862 -29.89 -10.14 20.34
C ASP A 862 -30.09 -8.72 20.91
N GLU A 863 -29.33 -8.34 21.95
CA GLU A 863 -29.33 -6.99 22.51
C GLU A 863 -28.74 -5.96 21.52
N TRP A 864 -27.63 -6.30 20.87
CA TRP A 864 -27.04 -5.48 19.80
C TRP A 864 -27.98 -5.32 18.61
N LYS A 865 -28.70 -6.38 18.22
CA LYS A 865 -29.69 -6.35 17.14
C LYS A 865 -30.86 -5.42 17.47
N LYS A 866 -31.32 -5.41 18.73
CA LYS A 866 -32.33 -4.43 19.20
C LYS A 866 -31.82 -2.99 19.11
N ARG A 867 -30.58 -2.75 19.55
CA ARG A 867 -29.96 -1.41 19.51
C ARG A 867 -29.75 -0.91 18.09
N PHE A 868 -29.35 -1.80 17.18
CA PHE A 868 -29.21 -1.47 15.76
C PHE A 868 -30.54 -1.09 15.13
N ASN A 869 -31.60 -1.85 15.39
CA ASN A 869 -32.95 -1.53 14.88
C ASN A 869 -33.48 -0.19 15.42
N GLN A 870 -33.14 0.17 16.66
CA GLN A 870 -33.47 1.48 17.22
C GLN A 870 -32.76 2.61 16.44
N LEU A 871 -31.46 2.48 16.22
CA LEU A 871 -30.66 3.47 15.48
C LEU A 871 -31.12 3.60 14.02
N ASP A 872 -31.51 2.51 13.37
CA ASP A 872 -32.09 2.52 12.01
C ASP A 872 -33.43 3.29 11.98
N GLY A 873 -34.24 3.17 13.04
CA GLY A 873 -35.45 3.97 13.23
C GLY A 873 -35.15 5.47 13.35
N GLU A 874 -34.20 5.84 14.23
CA GLU A 874 -33.77 7.23 14.43
C GLU A 874 -33.20 7.86 13.15
N HIS A 875 -32.46 7.09 12.35
CA HIS A 875 -31.93 7.53 11.05
C HIS A 875 -33.05 7.82 10.04
N LYS A 876 -34.08 6.97 9.96
CA LYS A 876 -35.24 7.19 9.08
C LYS A 876 -36.01 8.46 9.46
N ASP A 877 -36.19 8.70 10.76
CA ASP A 877 -36.84 9.94 11.24
C ASP A 877 -36.03 11.20 10.88
N LEU A 878 -34.69 11.11 10.95
CA LEU A 878 -33.81 12.21 10.55
C LEU A 878 -33.88 12.48 9.04
N GLN A 879 -33.98 11.41 8.23
CA GLN A 879 -34.08 11.49 6.78
C GLN A 879 -35.39 12.15 6.33
N GLU A 880 -36.50 11.88 7.02
CA GLU A 880 -37.78 12.55 6.75
C GLU A 880 -37.76 14.03 7.14
N LYS A 881 -37.09 14.40 8.25
CA LYS A 881 -36.88 15.82 8.60
C LYS A 881 -36.07 16.56 7.54
N HIS A 882 -35.02 15.94 6.99
CA HIS A 882 -34.25 16.53 5.91
C HIS A 882 -35.11 16.73 4.65
N ARG A 883 -35.97 15.76 4.31
CA ARG A 883 -36.87 15.88 3.16
C ARG A 883 -37.83 17.06 3.29
N LEU A 884 -38.39 17.30 4.48
CA LEU A 884 -39.27 18.44 4.75
C LEU A 884 -38.55 19.78 4.57
N ILE A 885 -37.28 19.89 5.00
CA ILE A 885 -36.46 21.10 4.82
C ILE A 885 -36.23 21.43 3.33
N ILE A 886 -36.03 20.41 2.48
CA ILE A 886 -35.86 20.62 1.03
C ILE A 886 -37.13 21.21 0.41
N ILE A 887 -38.31 20.70 0.80
CA ILE A 887 -39.60 21.19 0.30
C ILE A 887 -39.83 22.66 0.70
N GLU A 888 -39.46 23.03 1.93
CA GLU A 888 -39.55 24.42 2.42
C GLU A 888 -38.65 25.36 1.60
N TYR A 889 -37.43 24.90 1.28
CA TYR A 889 -36.46 25.67 0.51
C TYR A 889 -36.92 25.93 -0.93
N GLU A 890 -37.54 24.95 -1.58
CA GLU A 890 -38.04 25.09 -2.95
C GLU A 890 -39.19 26.11 -3.06
N LYS A 891 -40.07 26.19 -2.04
CA LYS A 891 -41.12 27.22 -1.97
C LYS A 891 -40.58 28.65 -1.87
N VAL A 892 -39.49 28.84 -1.13
CA VAL A 892 -38.86 30.17 -0.97
C VAL A 892 -38.22 30.64 -2.29
N LYS A 893 -37.69 29.70 -3.08
CA LYS A 893 -37.07 29.96 -4.37
C LYS A 893 -38.07 30.39 -5.46
N GLU A 894 -39.30 29.84 -5.42
CA GLU A 894 -40.34 30.18 -6.39
C GLU A 894 -40.88 31.61 -6.17
N ASN A 895 -41.11 31.99 -4.91
CA ASN A 895 -41.52 33.35 -4.51
C ASN A 895 -40.50 34.45 -4.83
N THR A 896 -39.20 34.11 -4.95
CA THR A 896 -38.15 35.07 -5.30
C THR A 896 -38.06 35.35 -6.80
N ASN A 897 -38.49 34.41 -7.64
CA ASN A 897 -38.50 34.56 -9.09
C ASN A 897 -39.65 35.44 -9.60
N GLU A 898 -40.81 35.45 -8.93
CA GLU A 898 -41.94 36.30 -9.33
C GLU A 898 -41.66 37.79 -9.08
N LYS A 899 -41.02 38.12 -7.95
CA LYS A 899 -40.59 39.49 -7.60
C LYS A 899 -39.55 40.09 -8.55
N MET A 900 -38.79 39.25 -9.24
CA MET A 900 -37.75 39.64 -10.18
C MET A 900 -38.31 40.16 -11.51
N ASN A 901 -39.52 39.75 -11.89
CA ASN A 901 -40.17 40.20 -13.12
C ASN A 901 -40.89 41.55 -12.97
N GLU A 902 -41.33 41.89 -11.76
CA GLU A 902 -42.00 43.16 -11.44
C GLU A 902 -41.02 44.35 -11.44
N LEU A 903 -39.77 44.12 -11.03
CA LEU A 903 -38.70 45.13 -10.98
C LEU A 903 -38.19 45.57 -12.36
N LYS A 904 -38.49 44.82 -13.43
CA LYS A 904 -38.09 45.18 -14.81
C LYS A 904 -38.87 46.38 -15.38
N SER A 905 -40.10 46.61 -14.91
CA SER A 905 -40.98 47.68 -15.40
C SER A 905 -40.63 49.07 -14.83
N GLN A 906 -40.00 49.13 -13.65
CA GLN A 906 -39.74 50.38 -12.94
C GLN A 906 -38.45 51.09 -13.38
N ASN A 907 -37.68 50.46 -14.28
CA ASN A 907 -36.33 50.87 -14.66
C ASN A 907 -36.29 51.96 -15.75
N GLU A 908 -37.41 52.28 -16.39
CA GLU A 908 -37.49 53.26 -17.49
C GLU A 908 -37.53 54.72 -17.01
N ASP A 909 -37.97 54.98 -15.77
CA ASP A 909 -38.25 56.34 -15.28
C ASP A 909 -37.05 57.00 -14.55
N LEU A 910 -36.05 56.20 -14.15
CA LEU A 910 -34.90 56.64 -13.35
C LEU A 910 -33.75 57.24 -14.17
N LEU A 911 -33.75 57.00 -15.50
CA LEU A 911 -32.71 57.46 -16.44
C LEU A 911 -32.58 58.99 -16.56
N ARG A 912 -33.57 59.78 -16.11
CA ARG A 912 -33.52 61.26 -16.18
C ARG A 912 -32.86 61.95 -14.98
N LYS A 913 -32.69 61.27 -13.84
CA LYS A 913 -32.22 61.89 -12.58
C LYS A 913 -30.70 61.77 -12.34
N LEU A 914 -30.03 60.95 -13.15
CA LEU A 914 -28.66 60.49 -12.94
C LEU A 914 -27.58 61.58 -13.12
N LYS A 915 -27.81 62.51 -14.05
CA LYS A 915 -26.83 63.53 -14.47
C LYS A 915 -26.59 64.68 -13.47
N ALA A 916 -27.36 64.74 -12.38
CA ALA A 916 -27.23 65.77 -11.35
C ALA A 916 -26.62 65.26 -10.03
N LEU A 917 -26.43 63.93 -9.88
CA LEU A 917 -25.97 63.28 -8.64
C LEU A 917 -24.46 62.98 -8.62
N GLU A 918 -23.83 62.89 -9.79
CA GLU A 918 -22.39 62.63 -9.96
C GLU A 918 -21.51 63.71 -9.34
N ASP A 919 -21.90 64.99 -9.48
CA ASP A 919 -21.14 66.12 -8.93
C ASP A 919 -21.20 66.20 -7.38
N LYS A 920 -22.17 65.53 -6.76
CA LYS A 920 -22.32 65.46 -5.29
C LYS A 920 -21.57 64.28 -4.67
N HIS A 921 -21.28 63.25 -5.46
CA HIS A 921 -20.70 61.99 -4.99
C HIS A 921 -19.21 62.12 -4.62
N GLN A 922 -18.47 62.93 -5.38
CA GLN A 922 -17.03 63.15 -5.19
C GLN A 922 -16.69 63.84 -3.84
N LEU A 923 -17.62 64.61 -3.28
CA LEU A 923 -17.42 65.32 -2.01
C LEU A 923 -17.69 64.42 -0.79
N LEU A 924 -18.62 63.47 -0.90
CA LEU A 924 -18.96 62.52 0.18
C LEU A 924 -17.94 61.38 0.32
N GLN A 925 -17.29 60.99 -0.77
CA GLN A 925 -16.31 59.90 -0.79
C GLN A 925 -15.07 60.20 0.08
N ASN A 926 -14.64 61.46 0.10
CA ASN A 926 -13.53 61.94 0.93
C ASN A 926 -13.87 61.99 2.44
N GLN A 927 -15.16 62.07 2.80
CA GLN A 927 -15.60 62.07 4.19
C GLN A 927 -15.81 60.63 4.72
N HIS A 928 -16.23 59.69 3.87
CA HIS A 928 -16.38 58.27 4.22
C HIS A 928 -15.04 57.58 4.50
N GLN A 929 -13.99 57.87 3.72
CA GLN A 929 -12.68 57.26 3.93
C GLN A 929 -12.08 57.61 5.31
N ALA A 930 -12.25 58.85 5.77
CA ALA A 930 -11.75 59.29 7.07
C ALA A 930 -12.48 58.66 8.27
N VAL A 931 -13.69 58.13 8.08
CA VAL A 931 -14.46 57.44 9.14
C VAL A 931 -14.10 55.95 9.18
N LEU A 932 -13.90 55.32 8.01
CA LEU A 932 -13.45 53.92 7.92
C LEU A 932 -12.05 53.74 8.52
N ASP A 933 -11.13 54.66 8.25
CA ASP A 933 -9.77 54.63 8.82
C ASP A 933 -9.75 54.77 10.36
N ARG A 934 -10.77 55.41 10.96
CA ARG A 934 -10.92 55.50 12.43
C ARG A 934 -11.51 54.23 13.03
N LEU A 935 -12.55 53.67 12.40
CA LEU A 935 -13.16 52.41 12.84
C LEU A 935 -12.18 51.24 12.74
N GLU A 936 -11.44 51.12 11.63
CA GLU A 936 -10.48 50.05 11.42
C GLU A 936 -9.34 50.07 12.45
N LYS A 937 -8.93 51.27 12.88
CA LYS A 937 -7.93 51.47 13.95
C LYS A 937 -8.47 51.11 15.34
N GLU A 938 -9.76 51.33 15.61
CA GLU A 938 -10.41 50.87 16.84
C GLU A 938 -10.61 49.35 16.84
N THR A 939 -11.03 48.75 15.73
CA THR A 939 -11.21 47.29 15.58
C THR A 939 -9.88 46.55 15.72
N GLN A 940 -8.79 47.07 15.13
CA GLN A 940 -7.44 46.48 15.34
C GLN A 940 -6.98 46.54 16.80
N ASN A 941 -7.29 47.62 17.53
CA ASN A 941 -6.99 47.71 18.96
C ASN A 941 -7.82 46.72 19.78
N HIS A 942 -9.08 46.48 19.42
CA HIS A 942 -9.92 45.46 20.07
C HIS A 942 -9.45 44.03 19.76
N ILE A 943 -9.10 43.73 18.50
CA ILE A 943 -8.53 42.43 18.10
C ILE A 943 -7.21 42.17 18.83
N LYS A 944 -6.35 43.18 18.96
CA LYS A 944 -5.09 43.04 19.71
C LYS A 944 -5.33 42.75 21.19
N LYS A 945 -6.30 43.41 21.83
CA LYS A 945 -6.71 43.12 23.22
C LYS A 945 -7.34 41.74 23.38
N VAL A 946 -8.14 41.28 22.42
CA VAL A 946 -8.69 39.91 22.43
C VAL A 946 -7.56 38.88 22.29
N GLY A 947 -6.58 39.11 21.43
CA GLY A 947 -5.39 38.26 21.33
C GLY A 947 -4.54 38.24 22.60
N GLU A 948 -4.38 39.39 23.28
CA GLU A 948 -3.71 39.47 24.58
C GLU A 948 -4.49 38.70 25.68
N LEU A 949 -5.82 38.80 25.70
CA LEU A 949 -6.68 38.05 26.62
C LEU A 949 -6.68 36.55 26.33
N ASP A 950 -6.71 36.13 25.07
CA ASP A 950 -6.63 34.72 24.68
C ASP A 950 -5.28 34.10 25.08
N LEU A 951 -4.17 34.84 24.94
CA LEU A 951 -2.85 34.39 25.42
C LEU A 951 -2.81 34.27 26.96
N ILE A 952 -3.49 35.16 27.68
CA ILE A 952 -3.62 35.06 29.14
C ILE A 952 -4.50 33.86 29.54
N ILE A 953 -5.61 33.62 28.83
CA ILE A 953 -6.50 32.48 29.06
C ILE A 953 -5.75 31.16 28.82
N ILE A 954 -5.04 31.02 27.69
CA ILE A 954 -4.21 29.84 27.39
C ILE A 954 -3.14 29.63 28.47
N GLY A 955 -2.51 30.73 28.94
CA GLY A 955 -1.53 30.67 30.02
C GLY A 955 -2.11 30.22 31.37
N LEU A 956 -3.34 30.62 31.68
CA LEU A 956 -4.06 30.22 32.89
C LEU A 956 -4.60 28.80 32.80
N GLU A 957 -5.12 28.37 31.64
CA GLU A 957 -5.55 26.99 31.38
C GLU A 957 -4.37 26.02 31.49
N LYS A 958 -3.20 26.39 30.95
CA LYS A 958 -1.98 25.60 31.10
C LYS A 958 -1.57 25.46 32.57
N LYS A 959 -1.62 26.54 33.35
CA LYS A 959 -1.36 26.48 34.80
C LYS A 959 -2.40 25.66 35.55
N ALA A 960 -3.69 25.80 35.24
CA ALA A 960 -4.75 25.00 35.84
C ALA A 960 -4.53 23.50 35.55
N HIS A 961 -4.11 23.15 34.34
CA HIS A 961 -3.77 21.78 33.97
C HIS A 961 -2.52 21.26 34.69
N GLU A 962 -1.47 22.09 34.85
CA GLU A 962 -0.28 21.76 35.64
C GLU A 962 -0.64 21.51 37.11
N TYR A 963 -1.48 22.35 37.72
CA TYR A 963 -1.94 22.18 39.10
C TYR A 963 -2.87 20.97 39.26
N LYS A 964 -3.72 20.68 38.27
CA LYS A 964 -4.57 19.48 38.26
C LYS A 964 -3.73 18.20 38.18
N THR A 965 -2.75 18.17 37.28
CA THR A 965 -1.78 17.06 37.19
C THR A 965 -0.98 16.91 38.49
N LEU A 966 -0.60 18.02 39.14
CA LEU A 966 0.07 17.99 40.45
C LEU A 966 -0.84 17.43 41.56
N SER A 967 -2.13 17.80 41.55
CA SER A 967 -3.15 17.30 42.49
C SER A 967 -3.41 15.81 42.30
N GLU A 968 -3.50 15.34 41.05
CA GLU A 968 -3.67 13.91 40.72
C GLU A 968 -2.45 13.09 41.15
N ASN A 969 -1.24 13.61 40.93
CA ASN A 969 -0.01 12.98 41.41
C ASN A 969 0.06 12.96 42.95
N GLN A 970 -0.41 14.01 43.63
CA GLN A 970 -0.49 14.04 45.08
C GLN A 970 -1.56 13.09 45.63
N LYS A 971 -2.71 12.92 44.94
CA LYS A 971 -3.71 11.90 45.27
C LYS A 971 -3.11 10.50 45.17
N LEU A 972 -2.35 10.23 44.11
CA LEU A 972 -1.65 8.97 43.94
C LEU A 972 -0.60 8.73 45.04
N GLU A 973 0.16 9.76 45.45
CA GLU A 973 1.10 9.66 46.58
C GLU A 973 0.38 9.42 47.91
N ILE A 974 -0.78 10.06 48.13
CA ILE A 974 -1.63 9.85 49.30
C ILE A 974 -2.17 8.41 49.32
N ASP A 975 -2.65 7.88 48.20
CA ASP A 975 -3.17 6.53 48.11
C ASP A 975 -2.09 5.47 48.34
N ASN A 976 -0.89 5.69 47.80
CA ASN A 976 0.28 4.84 48.07
C ASN A 976 0.69 4.89 49.55
N LEU A 977 0.67 6.06 50.18
CA LEU A 977 0.96 6.20 51.62
C LEU A 977 -0.14 5.54 52.48
N LYS A 978 -1.41 5.64 52.09
CA LYS A 978 -2.53 4.95 52.76
C LYS A 978 -2.40 3.42 52.66
N ALA A 979 -1.99 2.91 51.49
CA ALA A 979 -1.69 1.49 51.31
C ALA A 979 -0.52 1.03 52.19
N LEU A 980 0.55 1.83 52.28
CA LEU A 980 1.71 1.56 53.13
C LEU A 980 1.34 1.59 54.63
N ILE A 981 0.51 2.56 55.05
CA ILE A 981 0.00 2.63 56.42
C ILE A 981 -0.82 1.37 56.74
N LYS A 982 -1.71 0.93 55.85
CA LYS A 982 -2.49 -0.29 56.02
C LYS A 982 -1.62 -1.55 56.11
N GLU A 983 -0.53 -1.61 55.35
CA GLU A 983 0.47 -2.68 55.45
C GLU A 983 1.21 -2.65 56.79
N LEU A 984 1.58 -1.47 57.28
CA LEU A 984 2.23 -1.28 58.58
C LEU A 984 1.27 -1.58 59.76
N GLU A 985 -0.01 -1.22 59.65
CA GLU A 985 -1.07 -1.60 60.59
C GLU A 985 -1.28 -3.12 60.63
N GLY A 986 -1.24 -3.80 59.46
CA GLY A 986 -1.24 -5.26 59.38
C GLY A 986 0.00 -5.89 60.05
N LYS A 987 1.18 -5.29 59.88
CA LYS A 987 2.41 -5.70 60.57
C LYS A 987 2.35 -5.43 62.08
N MET A 988 1.65 -4.39 62.53
CA MET A 988 1.38 -4.12 63.95
C MET A 988 0.47 -5.19 64.56
N ALA A 989 -0.62 -5.57 63.89
CA ALA A 989 -1.51 -6.64 64.34
C ALA A 989 -0.78 -8.00 64.42
N GLN A 990 0.19 -8.24 63.53
CA GLN A 990 1.03 -9.44 63.55
C GLN A 990 2.13 -9.40 64.63
N ALA A 991 2.51 -8.22 65.13
CA ALA A 991 3.57 -8.00 66.12
C ALA A 991 3.07 -7.98 67.58
N GLU A 992 1.78 -8.24 67.82
CA GLU A 992 1.17 -8.26 69.16
C GLU A 992 1.49 -9.50 70.01
N LYS A 993 2.56 -10.23 69.65
CA LYS A 993 3.10 -11.31 70.48
C LYS A 993 4.54 -11.15 70.93
N ASP A 994 5.34 -10.22 70.38
CA ASP A 994 6.71 -10.04 70.85
C ASP A 994 7.21 -8.58 70.71
N GLN A 995 7.54 -7.99 71.86
CA GLN A 995 8.47 -6.88 72.07
C GLN A 995 7.96 -5.43 71.87
N GLN A 996 7.62 -4.78 73.00
CA GLN A 996 7.21 -3.38 73.18
C GLN A 996 8.10 -2.32 72.49
N HIS A 997 9.37 -2.62 72.20
CA HIS A 997 10.30 -1.65 71.59
C HIS A 997 10.07 -1.49 70.07
N ARG A 998 9.70 -2.57 69.35
CA ARG A 998 9.33 -2.48 67.93
C ARG A 998 7.99 -1.75 67.75
N HIS A 999 7.09 -1.92 68.73
CA HIS A 999 5.79 -1.26 68.74
C HIS A 999 5.93 0.27 68.82
N GLN A 1000 6.83 0.79 69.67
CA GLN A 1000 7.09 2.24 69.74
C GLN A 1000 7.72 2.80 68.45
N GLN A 1001 8.65 2.08 67.80
CA GLN A 1001 9.25 2.56 66.54
C GLN A 1001 8.24 2.56 65.38
N LEU A 1002 7.36 1.55 65.29
CA LEU A 1002 6.27 1.50 64.31
C LEU A 1002 5.24 2.60 64.54
N ILE A 1003 4.88 2.88 65.80
CA ILE A 1003 3.98 3.99 66.14
C ILE A 1003 4.58 5.32 65.72
N ILE A 1004 5.88 5.55 65.95
CA ILE A 1004 6.57 6.79 65.53
C ILE A 1004 6.56 6.93 64.00
N GLN A 1005 6.83 5.85 63.27
CA GLN A 1005 6.82 5.87 61.79
C GLN A 1005 5.42 6.09 61.23
N ILE A 1006 4.40 5.41 61.77
CA ILE A 1006 3.01 5.59 61.36
C ILE A 1006 2.55 7.02 61.68
N THR A 1007 2.88 7.55 62.85
CA THR A 1007 2.57 8.95 63.22
C THR A 1007 3.24 9.95 62.27
N ALA A 1008 4.52 9.73 61.90
CA ALA A 1008 5.21 10.58 60.93
C ALA A 1008 4.60 10.51 59.53
N HIS A 1009 4.16 9.32 59.09
CA HIS A 1009 3.48 9.14 57.81
C HIS A 1009 2.08 9.75 57.82
N LEU A 1010 1.33 9.64 58.92
CA LEU A 1010 0.03 10.30 59.10
C LEU A 1010 0.16 11.82 59.09
N GLU A 1011 1.18 12.39 59.73
CA GLU A 1011 1.46 13.82 59.64
C GLU A 1011 1.83 14.25 58.21
N LYS A 1012 2.58 13.43 57.48
CA LYS A 1012 2.91 13.70 56.07
C LYS A 1012 1.67 13.65 55.19
N VAL A 1013 0.79 12.67 55.41
CA VAL A 1013 -0.52 12.55 54.74
C VAL A 1013 -1.38 13.77 55.05
N ALA A 1014 -1.51 14.19 56.32
CA ALA A 1014 -2.28 15.37 56.69
C ALA A 1014 -1.72 16.67 56.07
N LYS A 1015 -0.40 16.82 55.97
CA LYS A 1015 0.25 17.96 55.28
C LYS A 1015 0.00 17.94 53.78
N LEU A 1016 0.03 16.76 53.15
CA LEU A 1016 -0.26 16.60 51.72
C LEU A 1016 -1.75 16.81 51.44
N GLU A 1017 -2.64 16.31 52.27
CA GLU A 1017 -4.08 16.54 52.17
C GLU A 1017 -4.41 18.03 52.31
N ASN A 1018 -3.84 18.74 53.29
CA ASN A 1018 -4.02 20.20 53.39
C ASN A 1018 -3.48 20.97 52.18
N ARG A 1019 -2.34 20.53 51.63
CA ARG A 1019 -1.74 21.15 50.44
C ARG A 1019 -2.57 20.86 49.19
N ASN A 1020 -3.14 19.67 49.09
CA ASN A 1020 -4.01 19.26 48.00
C ASN A 1020 -5.36 19.99 48.07
N SER A 1021 -5.96 20.12 49.25
CA SER A 1021 -7.16 20.94 49.45
C SER A 1021 -6.92 22.40 49.09
N LYS A 1022 -5.73 22.95 49.38
CA LYS A 1022 -5.35 24.29 48.95
C LYS A 1022 -5.20 24.39 47.43
N LEU A 1023 -4.57 23.40 46.79
CA LEU A 1023 -4.45 23.35 45.33
C LEU A 1023 -5.81 23.19 44.64
N GLU A 1024 -6.72 22.39 45.20
CA GLU A 1024 -8.10 22.27 44.71
C GLU A 1024 -8.85 23.60 44.84
N LEU A 1025 -8.68 24.33 45.94
CA LEU A 1025 -9.21 25.69 46.09
C LEU A 1025 -8.59 26.68 45.09
N ASP A 1026 -7.28 26.65 44.89
CA ASP A 1026 -6.59 27.52 43.92
C ASP A 1026 -7.03 27.19 42.47
N VAL A 1027 -7.26 25.91 42.15
CA VAL A 1027 -7.82 25.47 40.87
C VAL A 1027 -9.23 25.99 40.69
N VAL A 1028 -10.10 25.88 41.70
CA VAL A 1028 -11.47 26.41 41.64
C VAL A 1028 -11.47 27.94 41.47
N ASP A 1029 -10.58 28.67 42.16
CA ASP A 1029 -10.47 30.13 42.02
C ASP A 1029 -9.92 30.52 40.63
N MET A 1030 -8.98 29.74 40.07
CA MET A 1030 -8.50 29.92 38.70
C MET A 1030 -9.57 29.57 37.66
N GLU A 1031 -10.35 28.51 37.85
CA GLU A 1031 -11.47 28.15 36.98
C GLU A 1031 -12.53 29.25 37.00
N LYS A 1032 -12.82 29.82 38.18
CA LYS A 1032 -13.71 30.98 38.32
C LYS A 1032 -13.15 32.21 37.60
N ARG A 1033 -11.85 32.50 37.75
CA ARG A 1033 -11.17 33.59 37.05
C ARG A 1033 -11.19 33.40 35.53
N ILE A 1034 -11.02 32.17 35.06
CA ILE A 1034 -11.12 31.79 33.65
C ILE A 1034 -12.55 32.01 33.17
N GLN A 1035 -13.58 31.61 33.93
CA GLN A 1035 -14.98 31.88 33.57
C GLN A 1035 -15.31 33.36 33.53
N GLU A 1036 -14.80 34.17 34.47
CA GLU A 1036 -14.95 35.63 34.46
C GLU A 1036 -14.24 36.25 33.24
N LEU A 1037 -13.05 35.77 32.87
CA LEU A 1037 -12.33 36.21 31.68
C LEU A 1037 -12.99 35.73 30.38
N ILE A 1038 -13.62 34.56 30.37
CA ILE A 1038 -14.41 34.06 29.25
C ILE A 1038 -15.62 34.96 29.06
N LEU A 1039 -16.38 35.27 30.12
CA LEU A 1039 -17.50 36.22 30.08
C LEU A 1039 -17.04 37.59 29.59
N TYR A 1040 -15.92 38.10 30.10
CA TYR A 1040 -15.36 39.38 29.68
C TYR A 1040 -14.91 39.38 28.21
N ASN A 1041 -14.25 38.31 27.76
CA ASN A 1041 -13.85 38.12 26.36
C ASN A 1041 -15.09 37.96 25.47
N GLN A 1042 -16.14 37.32 25.98
CA GLN A 1042 -17.41 37.18 25.28
C GLN A 1042 -18.13 38.51 25.15
N ASP A 1043 -18.07 39.40 26.14
CA ASP A 1043 -18.54 40.78 26.03
C ASP A 1043 -17.74 41.59 25.01
N TYR A 1044 -16.41 41.44 24.95
CA TYR A 1044 -15.59 42.05 23.91
C TYR A 1044 -15.86 41.46 22.52
N LYS A 1045 -16.09 40.15 22.41
CA LYS A 1045 -16.51 39.49 21.17
C LYS A 1045 -17.89 39.97 20.75
N ASN A 1046 -18.81 40.16 21.68
CA ASN A 1046 -20.13 40.73 21.41
C ASN A 1046 -20.03 42.19 20.98
N GLU A 1047 -19.11 42.98 21.54
CA GLU A 1047 -18.89 44.36 21.13
C GLU A 1047 -18.16 44.45 19.78
N ILE A 1048 -17.24 43.51 19.50
CA ILE A 1048 -16.67 43.30 18.16
C ILE A 1048 -17.78 42.89 17.20
N ILE A 1049 -18.67 41.98 17.55
CA ILE A 1049 -19.82 41.58 16.72
C ILE A 1049 -20.74 42.79 16.48
N LYS A 1050 -21.03 43.64 17.47
CA LYS A 1050 -21.79 44.88 17.25
C LYS A 1050 -21.06 45.88 16.37
N GLN A 1051 -19.74 46.00 16.51
CA GLN A 1051 -18.90 46.84 15.66
C GLN A 1051 -18.86 46.28 14.24
N ASP A 1052 -18.80 44.97 14.09
CA ASP A 1052 -18.77 44.24 12.83
C ASP A 1052 -20.15 44.23 12.17
N GLU A 1053 -21.23 44.23 12.95
CA GLU A 1053 -22.60 44.50 12.51
C GLU A 1053 -22.74 45.96 12.06
N LYS A 1054 -22.17 46.93 12.78
CA LYS A 1054 -22.11 48.34 12.35
C LYS A 1054 -21.29 48.50 11.07
N ILE A 1055 -20.14 47.86 10.98
CA ILE A 1055 -19.30 47.82 9.78
C ILE A 1055 -20.04 47.10 8.66
N THR A 1056 -20.78 46.03 8.94
CA THR A 1056 -21.61 45.31 7.97
C THR A 1056 -22.79 46.17 7.50
N ILE A 1057 -23.39 46.98 8.37
CA ILE A 1057 -24.41 47.96 8.01
C ILE A 1057 -23.79 49.07 7.16
N LEU A 1058 -22.60 49.58 7.52
CA LEU A 1058 -21.87 50.60 6.75
C LEU A 1058 -21.35 50.06 5.42
N ILE A 1059 -20.93 48.79 5.36
CA ILE A 1059 -20.55 48.06 4.15
C ILE A 1059 -21.80 47.79 3.34
N LYS A 1060 -22.93 47.41 3.94
CA LYS A 1060 -24.20 47.31 3.22
C LYS A 1060 -24.60 48.66 2.65
N GLU A 1061 -24.55 49.75 3.42
CA GLU A 1061 -24.81 51.11 2.94
C GLU A 1061 -23.80 51.55 1.87
N ALA A 1062 -22.52 51.20 2.01
CA ALA A 1062 -21.50 51.44 1.01
C ALA A 1062 -21.73 50.58 -0.23
N GLN A 1063 -22.22 49.36 -0.10
CA GLN A 1063 -22.62 48.45 -1.19
C GLN A 1063 -23.94 48.87 -1.82
N THR A 1064 -24.87 49.50 -1.09
CA THR A 1064 -26.06 50.13 -1.68
C THR A 1064 -25.63 51.35 -2.47
N LYS A 1065 -24.71 52.16 -1.93
CA LYS A 1065 -24.13 53.31 -2.63
C LYS A 1065 -23.23 52.88 -3.79
N GLU A 1066 -22.50 51.78 -3.68
CA GLU A 1066 -21.66 51.20 -4.72
C GLU A 1066 -22.52 50.50 -5.77
N SER A 1067 -23.66 49.91 -5.38
CA SER A 1067 -24.70 49.49 -6.31
C SER A 1067 -25.34 50.69 -7.01
N GLU A 1068 -25.53 51.82 -6.33
CA GLU A 1068 -25.97 53.08 -6.95
C GLU A 1068 -24.91 53.63 -7.90
N ILE A 1069 -23.61 53.58 -7.56
CA ILE A 1069 -22.47 53.97 -8.42
C ILE A 1069 -22.30 53.01 -9.58
N MET A 1070 -22.47 51.70 -9.38
CA MET A 1070 -22.35 50.68 -10.42
C MET A 1070 -23.57 50.73 -11.35
N LYS A 1071 -24.76 51.05 -10.84
CA LYS A 1071 -25.92 51.44 -11.67
C LYS A 1071 -25.62 52.71 -12.47
N LEU A 1072 -24.82 53.63 -11.93
CA LEU A 1072 -24.33 54.83 -12.62
C LEU A 1072 -23.30 54.51 -13.72
N ILE A 1073 -22.33 53.64 -13.42
CA ILE A 1073 -21.29 53.18 -14.34
C ILE A 1073 -21.89 52.31 -15.45
N GLU A 1074 -22.85 51.42 -15.17
CA GLU A 1074 -23.57 50.66 -16.19
C GLU A 1074 -24.36 51.59 -17.13
N VAL A 1075 -24.92 52.69 -16.63
CA VAL A 1075 -25.56 53.70 -17.48
C VAL A 1075 -24.54 54.46 -18.33
N ILE A 1076 -23.36 54.79 -17.80
CA ILE A 1076 -22.25 55.41 -18.57
C ILE A 1076 -21.72 54.45 -19.63
N GLU A 1077 -21.54 53.17 -19.31
CA GLU A 1077 -21.04 52.15 -20.23
C GLU A 1077 -22.06 51.80 -21.31
N LYS A 1078 -23.36 51.79 -20.98
CA LYS A 1078 -24.43 51.65 -21.97
C LYS A 1078 -24.50 52.87 -22.91
N GLN A 1079 -24.33 54.09 -22.39
CA GLN A 1079 -24.19 55.30 -23.23
C GLN A 1079 -22.92 55.30 -24.09
N LYS A 1080 -21.82 54.71 -23.59
CA LYS A 1080 -20.57 54.53 -24.35
C LYS A 1080 -20.74 53.49 -25.45
N LEU A 1081 -21.49 52.41 -25.21
CA LEU A 1081 -21.88 51.41 -26.20
C LEU A 1081 -22.83 51.99 -27.26
N GLU A 1082 -23.80 52.83 -26.87
CA GLU A 1082 -24.65 53.58 -27.80
C GLU A 1082 -23.85 54.61 -28.62
N LEU A 1083 -22.82 55.25 -28.05
CA LEU A 1083 -21.86 56.08 -28.79
C LEU A 1083 -20.98 55.29 -29.75
N VAL A 1084 -20.66 54.04 -29.42
CA VAL A 1084 -19.95 53.11 -30.31
C VAL A 1084 -20.89 52.60 -31.42
N GLU A 1085 -22.17 52.37 -31.14
CA GLU A 1085 -23.18 52.10 -32.17
C GLU A 1085 -23.45 53.34 -33.03
N TYR A 1086 -23.50 54.54 -32.48
CA TYR A 1086 -23.57 55.79 -33.25
C TYR A 1086 -22.31 56.00 -34.09
N ASN A 1087 -21.12 55.65 -33.59
CA ASN A 1087 -19.90 55.67 -34.39
C ASN A 1087 -19.91 54.58 -35.46
N LYS A 1088 -20.48 53.40 -35.20
CA LYS A 1088 -20.70 52.37 -36.22
C LYS A 1088 -21.73 52.83 -37.25
N ILE A 1089 -22.80 53.51 -36.86
CA ILE A 1089 -23.77 54.13 -37.77
C ILE A 1089 -23.11 55.28 -38.54
N ILE A 1090 -22.23 56.08 -37.94
CA ILE A 1090 -21.45 57.11 -38.63
C ILE A 1090 -20.42 56.48 -39.59
N ILE A 1091 -19.84 55.33 -39.25
CA ILE A 1091 -18.95 54.57 -40.14
C ILE A 1091 -19.75 53.91 -41.26
N ILE A 1092 -20.93 53.37 -40.99
CA ILE A 1092 -21.85 52.79 -41.98
C ILE A 1092 -22.40 53.90 -42.88
N LEU A 1093 -22.80 55.06 -42.34
CA LEU A 1093 -23.20 56.24 -43.09
C LEU A 1093 -22.02 56.87 -43.84
N LYS A 1094 -20.79 56.81 -43.33
CA LYS A 1094 -19.58 57.20 -44.08
C LYS A 1094 -19.26 56.20 -45.19
N GLN A 1095 -19.49 54.90 -44.96
CA GLN A 1095 -19.31 53.84 -45.96
C GLN A 1095 -20.45 53.84 -46.99
N GLU A 1096 -21.68 54.21 -46.64
CA GLU A 1096 -22.81 54.44 -47.55
C GLU A 1096 -22.65 55.77 -48.29
N ASN A 1097 -22.08 56.81 -47.68
CA ASN A 1097 -21.69 58.06 -48.34
C ASN A 1097 -20.44 57.85 -49.22
N GLU A 1098 -19.56 56.89 -48.90
CA GLU A 1098 -18.48 56.43 -49.80
C GLU A 1098 -18.96 55.49 -50.91
N LYS A 1099 -20.01 54.70 -50.67
CA LYS A 1099 -20.69 53.88 -51.70
C LYS A 1099 -21.52 54.76 -52.64
N GLN A 1100 -22.17 55.80 -52.12
CA GLN A 1100 -22.77 56.89 -52.91
C GLN A 1100 -21.71 57.74 -53.62
N LYS A 1101 -20.49 57.87 -53.06
CA LYS A 1101 -19.33 58.42 -53.80
C LYS A 1101 -18.81 57.49 -54.90
N LEU A 1102 -18.99 56.17 -54.80
CA LEU A 1102 -18.61 55.22 -55.85
C LEU A 1102 -19.62 55.17 -57.00
N ASP A 1103 -20.91 55.43 -56.76
CA ASP A 1103 -21.86 55.73 -57.84
C ASP A 1103 -21.62 57.14 -58.45
N LEU A 1104 -20.96 58.03 -57.70
CA LEU A 1104 -20.48 59.33 -58.17
C LEU A 1104 -19.18 59.26 -59.00
N ILE A 1105 -18.51 58.11 -59.08
CA ILE A 1105 -17.35 57.91 -59.99
C ILE A 1105 -17.82 57.63 -61.43
N ASP A 1106 -18.98 57.01 -61.62
CA ASP A 1106 -19.64 56.94 -62.93
C ASP A 1106 -20.31 58.28 -63.30
N TYR A 1107 -20.81 59.05 -62.33
CA TYR A 1107 -21.22 60.44 -62.58
C TYR A 1107 -20.04 61.37 -62.85
N GLU A 1108 -18.85 61.19 -62.28
CA GLU A 1108 -17.68 62.00 -62.64
C GLU A 1108 -17.14 61.70 -64.03
N LYS A 1109 -17.28 60.45 -64.52
CA LYS A 1109 -16.98 60.10 -65.91
C LYS A 1109 -18.01 60.69 -66.86
N ILE A 1110 -19.30 60.60 -66.52
CA ILE A 1110 -20.39 61.24 -67.28
C ILE A 1110 -20.32 62.78 -67.20
N ILE A 1111 -19.91 63.36 -66.07
CA ILE A 1111 -19.71 64.80 -65.90
C ILE A 1111 -18.42 65.25 -66.58
N ARG A 1112 -17.36 64.44 -66.70
CA ARG A 1112 -16.21 64.75 -67.56
C ARG A 1112 -16.59 64.67 -69.04
N GLU A 1113 -17.32 63.65 -69.46
CA GLU A 1113 -17.82 63.54 -70.84
C GLU A 1113 -18.84 64.64 -71.18
N LEU A 1114 -19.70 65.03 -70.22
CA LEU A 1114 -20.61 66.16 -70.36
C LEU A 1114 -19.90 67.49 -70.27
N ARG A 1115 -18.84 67.65 -69.44
CA ARG A 1115 -18.01 68.87 -69.43
C ARG A 1115 -17.18 68.98 -70.69
N GLN A 1116 -16.73 67.88 -71.27
CA GLN A 1116 -16.03 67.85 -72.55
C GLN A 1116 -16.99 68.14 -73.70
N LYS A 1117 -18.22 67.59 -73.69
CA LYS A 1117 -19.30 67.96 -74.62
C LYS A 1117 -19.81 69.38 -74.41
N ILE A 1118 -19.86 69.88 -73.18
CA ILE A 1118 -20.21 71.27 -72.86
C ILE A 1118 -19.09 72.20 -73.30
N GLN A 1119 -17.81 71.83 -73.17
CA GLN A 1119 -16.69 72.59 -73.74
C GLN A 1119 -16.66 72.54 -75.27
N GLU A 1120 -17.01 71.42 -75.89
CA GLU A 1120 -17.21 71.33 -77.35
C GLU A 1120 -18.43 72.17 -77.80
N LEU A 1121 -19.53 72.14 -77.04
CA LEU A 1121 -20.70 72.97 -77.29
C LEU A 1121 -20.45 74.44 -76.98
N GLU A 1122 -19.62 74.78 -75.99
CA GLU A 1122 -19.16 76.13 -75.68
C GLU A 1122 -18.18 76.62 -76.74
N LEU A 1123 -17.34 75.75 -77.32
CA LEU A 1123 -16.54 76.08 -78.51
C LEU A 1123 -17.44 76.30 -79.73
N ILE A 1124 -18.48 75.48 -79.92
CA ILE A 1124 -19.49 75.66 -80.99
C ILE A 1124 -20.36 76.90 -80.74
N ILE A 1125 -20.67 77.25 -79.48
CA ILE A 1125 -21.41 78.44 -79.06
C ILE A 1125 -20.51 79.66 -79.21
N VAL A 1126 -19.23 79.62 -78.87
CA VAL A 1126 -18.26 80.69 -79.11
C VAL A 1126 -17.98 80.87 -80.60
N GLU A 1127 -18.02 79.80 -81.40
CA GLU A 1127 -17.89 79.85 -82.86
C GLU A 1127 -19.19 80.32 -83.52
N LYS A 1128 -20.37 79.99 -82.95
CA LYS A 1128 -21.66 80.58 -83.34
C LYS A 1128 -21.83 82.02 -82.86
N GLU A 1129 -21.30 82.40 -81.71
CA GLU A 1129 -21.28 83.75 -81.17
C GLU A 1129 -20.29 84.61 -81.96
N LYS A 1130 -19.15 84.05 -82.44
CA LYS A 1130 -18.31 84.71 -83.45
C LYS A 1130 -19.06 84.95 -84.76
N LYS A 1131 -19.84 83.96 -85.24
CA LYS A 1131 -20.70 84.13 -86.43
C LYS A 1131 -21.87 85.09 -86.19
N ILE A 1132 -22.43 85.15 -84.99
CA ILE A 1132 -23.47 86.11 -84.58
C ILE A 1132 -22.87 87.51 -84.44
N VAL A 1133 -21.64 87.66 -83.95
CA VAL A 1133 -20.93 88.96 -83.89
C VAL A 1133 -20.51 89.44 -85.29
N GLU A 1134 -20.20 88.53 -86.22
CA GLU A 1134 -20.02 88.87 -87.65
C GLU A 1134 -21.35 89.20 -88.35
N GLN A 1135 -22.44 88.52 -88.00
CA GLN A 1135 -23.80 88.86 -88.44
C GLN A 1135 -24.29 90.18 -87.82
N GLU A 1136 -23.96 90.50 -86.57
CA GLU A 1136 -24.27 91.77 -85.91
C GLU A 1136 -23.44 92.92 -86.46
N LYS A 1137 -22.19 92.69 -86.88
CA LYS A 1137 -21.41 93.66 -87.67
C LYS A 1137 -22.04 93.90 -89.05
N SER A 1138 -22.64 92.87 -89.65
CA SER A 1138 -23.34 92.96 -90.93
C SER A 1138 -24.71 93.65 -90.80
N ILE A 1139 -25.41 93.41 -89.68
CA ILE A 1139 -26.68 94.06 -89.31
C ILE A 1139 -26.43 95.52 -88.91
N LYS A 1140 -25.34 95.84 -88.20
CA LYS A 1140 -24.93 97.23 -87.95
C LYS A 1140 -24.55 97.95 -89.24
N LYS A 1141 -23.87 97.30 -90.19
CA LYS A 1141 -23.67 97.84 -91.55
C LYS A 1141 -24.99 98.08 -92.30
N LEU A 1142 -25.94 97.16 -92.20
CA LEU A 1142 -27.28 97.30 -92.79
C LEU A 1142 -28.13 98.36 -92.08
N GLN A 1143 -27.98 98.56 -90.78
CA GLN A 1143 -28.63 99.63 -90.01
C GLN A 1143 -28.03 101.01 -90.32
N THR A 1144 -26.71 101.11 -90.53
CA THR A 1144 -26.09 102.34 -91.04
C THR A 1144 -26.54 102.65 -92.46
N LEU A 1145 -26.67 101.62 -93.32
CA LEU A 1145 -27.25 101.76 -94.66
C LEU A 1145 -28.76 102.11 -94.62
N LEU A 1146 -29.52 101.61 -93.64
CA LEU A 1146 -30.95 101.93 -93.46
C LEU A 1146 -31.14 103.37 -92.96
N VAL A 1147 -30.25 103.85 -92.09
CA VAL A 1147 -30.23 105.26 -91.67
C VAL A 1147 -29.85 106.17 -92.84
N GLN A 1148 -28.88 105.77 -93.68
CA GLN A 1148 -28.55 106.46 -94.93
C GLN A 1148 -29.69 106.40 -95.96
N PHE A 1149 -30.42 105.29 -96.06
CA PHE A 1149 -31.61 105.16 -96.92
C PHE A 1149 -32.78 106.00 -96.41
N LYS A 1150 -32.89 106.19 -95.08
CA LYS A 1150 -33.90 107.05 -94.48
C LYS A 1150 -33.56 108.53 -94.67
N THR A 1151 -32.28 108.91 -94.61
CA THR A 1151 -31.84 110.27 -94.98
C THR A 1151 -31.98 110.53 -96.48
N LEU A 1152 -31.66 109.56 -97.35
CA LEU A 1152 -31.91 109.66 -98.80
C LEU A 1152 -33.42 109.66 -99.15
N SER A 1153 -34.26 108.96 -98.39
CA SER A 1153 -35.72 109.00 -98.54
C SER A 1153 -36.33 110.32 -98.07
N GLU A 1154 -35.77 110.94 -97.04
CA GLU A 1154 -36.18 112.26 -96.54
C GLU A 1154 -35.67 113.39 -97.46
N GLU A 1155 -34.49 113.23 -98.07
CA GLU A 1155 -33.96 114.14 -99.11
C GLU A 1155 -34.69 113.99 -100.46
N MET A 1156 -35.06 112.77 -100.88
CA MET A 1156 -35.89 112.57 -102.08
C MET A 1156 -37.35 113.02 -101.90
N ALA A 1157 -37.86 113.06 -100.66
CA ALA A 1157 -39.16 113.65 -100.35
C ALA A 1157 -39.13 115.20 -100.29
N GLN A 1158 -37.96 115.82 -100.40
CA GLN A 1158 -37.78 117.28 -100.54
C GLN A 1158 -37.40 117.71 -101.98
N ILE A 1159 -37.22 116.76 -102.91
CA ILE A 1159 -36.89 117.02 -104.33
C ILE A 1159 -38.05 116.66 -105.28
N ASN A 1160 -39.20 116.25 -104.75
CA ASN A 1160 -40.53 116.36 -105.37
C ASN A 1160 -41.40 117.27 -104.50
#